data_AF-A0A178E948-F1
#
_entry.id   AF-A0A178E948-F1
#
_cell.length_a   1.000
_cell.length_b   1.000
_cell.length_c   1.000
_cell.angle_alpha   90.00
_cell.angle_beta   90.00
_cell.angle_gamma   90.00
#
_symmetry.space_group_name_H-M   'P 1'
#
loop_
_entity.id
_entity.type
_entity.pdbx_description
1 polymer ?
#
loop_
_entity_poly.entity_id
_entity_poly.type
_entity_poly.pdbx_seq_one_letter_code
_entity_poly.pdbx_strand_id
1 'polypeptide(L)'
;MSQAPNIQDAGKHRFDPNFTDAVIGAIGPNVPERRRFVLSSMIRHLHDFIREVELTNDEWFEGVRFVNSIGKTTTNTRNEAHRISDVLGVESLVDEIAHKHINESGEAPTSSTILGPFWSPHSPFRDLGDSIVRNEHADGQKTLMHGVVRDLDTKKGIPNAVIDIWQASANGKYDFQDPENQEPNNLRGKFTTNEKGEYWYYCYKPTAYSLPTDGAAGKLFEAMERHPFRPAHIHLMVSADNYKPLITQLYPRDDQYVTNDTVFAVKDDLLLDFKPSNDSKAKLDLEYNVTLAPAGKKTTRLEGIPRLPNSHHSSRSTLTRTFTTASSLKMRVEYAPSEPQNEADRPIYERIAERRKPRPLIPLDLALLHNPAMADGWNSFIGAIRTKNSVPENLKELAISRVAVLNKAVHEWDVHSALAFNAGVSKEALQTVFDLPVTRHGMAEREGLLGFRDEEYAVLVYTDQMTIGVEVEESVAEKLKEYLSDKQIVELTATIAAYNCVSSARRHASTKHPANFTPPTQGDLDELRESVREFARREIPEELAAKTDKDNEFPNDMWKKFGEAGFLGITADEEFGGLAMGYQAHCVVMEELSRASGSIALSYAAHSQLCVNQLMLNGSAAQKKKYLPGLISGEQIGALAMSEHGAGSDVVSMKTTAKEVDGGYVLNGTKMWITNGPDAHTIVVYAKTQPDAASKGITAFIVETTAKGFSVAQKLDKLGMRGSNTGELVFEDVFVPKENVLGEVNRGVRVLMEGLDLERLVLSAGPLGLMQASLDNVLPYTHQRKQFGTPIAHNQLVQGKLADMYTKYRASQAFTYSIARAVDESHASPDIRTQDCAGAILYAAERASEVAADAIQLMGGMGYMNEVPVGRILRDAKLYEIGAGTSEVRRMVIGRAFNKEYKQEI
;
A
#
# COMPACT_ATOMS: atom_id res chain seq x y z
N MET A 1 20.51 27.19 3.11
CA MET A 1 21.94 27.33 2.81
C MET A 1 22.71 26.63 3.92
N SER A 2 23.09 25.37 3.74
CA SER A 2 24.05 24.69 4.63
C SER A 2 25.44 24.94 4.09
N GLN A 3 26.30 25.58 4.88
CA GLN A 3 27.69 25.85 4.53
C GLN A 3 28.42 24.55 4.19
N ALA A 4 29.26 24.61 3.16
CA ALA A 4 30.19 23.53 2.84
C ALA A 4 31.17 23.31 4.00
N PRO A 5 31.55 22.06 4.32
CA PRO A 5 32.47 21.78 5.41
C PRO A 5 33.87 22.32 5.08
N ASN A 6 34.48 22.96 6.07
CA ASN A 6 35.80 23.57 6.00
C ASN A 6 36.87 22.46 6.06
N ILE A 7 37.46 22.12 4.92
CA ILE A 7 38.48 21.07 4.79
C ILE A 7 39.86 21.65 5.13
N GLN A 8 40.15 21.90 6.41
CA GLN A 8 41.53 22.16 6.86
C GLN A 8 41.74 21.67 8.30
N ASP A 9 42.15 20.41 8.45
CA ASP A 9 43.02 20.00 9.57
C ASP A 9 43.96 18.88 9.09
N ALA A 10 45.01 19.28 8.36
CA ALA A 10 46.00 18.39 7.77
C ALA A 10 47.15 18.16 8.77
N GLY A 11 47.10 17.07 9.54
CA GLY A 11 48.22 16.76 10.43
C GLY A 11 48.31 15.34 11.02
N LYS A 12 47.31 14.46 10.90
CA LYS A 12 47.35 13.15 11.58
C LYS A 12 46.92 11.91 10.78
N HIS A 13 46.36 12.05 9.59
CA HIS A 13 45.85 10.91 8.81
C HIS A 13 46.43 10.86 7.41
N ARG A 14 46.84 9.66 6.96
CA ARG A 14 47.41 9.39 5.61
C ARG A 14 46.42 9.68 4.49
N PHE A 15 45.12 9.56 4.76
CA PHE A 15 43.99 9.84 3.86
C PHE A 15 43.00 10.79 4.54
N ASP A 16 42.12 11.45 3.79
CA ASP A 16 41.10 12.37 4.34
C ASP A 16 40.21 11.64 5.36
N PRO A 17 40.28 12.00 6.65
CA PRO A 17 39.50 11.33 7.69
C PRO A 17 38.00 11.65 7.60
N ASN A 18 37.61 12.73 6.90
CA ASN A 18 36.23 13.22 6.85
C ASN A 18 35.46 12.72 5.62
N PHE A 19 36.14 12.10 4.65
CA PHE A 19 35.54 11.69 3.37
C PHE A 19 34.33 10.76 3.57
N THR A 20 34.44 9.76 4.45
CA THR A 20 33.36 8.82 4.74
C THR A 20 32.13 9.49 5.35
N ASP A 21 32.32 10.40 6.31
CA ASP A 21 31.21 11.12 6.92
C ASP A 21 30.58 12.15 5.96
N ALA A 22 31.35 12.70 5.02
CA ALA A 22 30.80 13.54 3.94
C ALA A 22 29.88 12.74 3.01
N VAL A 23 30.26 11.50 2.64
CA VAL A 23 29.41 10.62 1.81
C VAL A 23 28.16 10.18 2.58
N ILE A 24 28.29 9.85 3.87
CA ILE A 24 27.14 9.53 4.73
C ILE A 24 26.23 10.76 4.93
N GLY A 25 26.81 11.94 5.08
CA GLY A 25 26.08 13.21 5.19
C GLY A 25 25.33 13.58 3.92
N ALA A 26 25.72 13.05 2.75
CA ALA A 26 25.00 13.21 1.50
C ALA A 26 23.75 12.31 1.39
N ILE A 27 23.54 11.36 2.32
CA ILE A 27 22.30 10.58 2.38
C ILE A 27 21.14 11.54 2.67
N GLY A 28 20.31 11.77 1.66
CA GLY A 28 19.21 12.73 1.71
C GLY A 28 18.33 12.54 2.95
N PRO A 29 17.85 13.61 3.59
CA PRO A 29 17.19 13.58 4.89
C PRO A 29 16.00 12.59 4.98
N ASN A 30 15.33 12.34 3.85
CA ASN A 30 14.12 11.50 3.74
C ASN A 30 14.36 9.99 3.79
N VAL A 31 15.62 9.53 3.86
CA VAL A 31 15.89 8.10 4.02
C VAL A 31 15.41 7.64 5.41
N PRO A 32 14.51 6.64 5.52
CA PRO A 32 14.01 6.11 6.79
C PRO A 32 15.15 5.79 7.76
N GLU A 33 14.98 6.01 9.06
CA GLU A 33 16.07 5.88 10.04
C GLU A 33 16.77 4.51 9.99
N ARG A 34 16.02 3.40 9.93
CA ARG A 34 16.61 2.06 9.76
C ARG A 34 17.38 1.93 8.45
N ARG A 35 16.86 2.48 7.35
CA ARG A 35 17.53 2.47 6.04
C ARG A 35 18.77 3.35 6.04
N ARG A 36 18.72 4.52 6.69
CA ARG A 36 19.86 5.42 6.88
C ARG A 36 20.92 4.74 7.72
N PHE A 37 20.55 4.11 8.83
CA PHE A 37 21.45 3.36 9.68
C PHE A 37 22.15 2.24 8.89
N VAL A 38 21.38 1.40 8.18
CA VAL A 38 21.93 0.31 7.38
C VAL A 38 22.88 0.84 6.29
N LEU A 39 22.46 1.86 5.52
CA LEU A 39 23.29 2.45 4.46
C LEU A 39 24.53 3.15 5.02
N SER A 40 24.40 3.87 6.14
CA SER A 40 25.54 4.55 6.78
C SER A 40 26.54 3.55 7.34
N SER A 41 26.07 2.47 7.96
CA SER A 41 26.92 1.37 8.42
C SER A 41 27.60 0.66 7.26
N MET A 42 26.88 0.38 6.18
CA MET A 42 27.44 -0.24 4.96
C MET A 42 28.54 0.64 4.33
N ILE A 43 28.25 1.94 4.11
CA ILE A 43 29.22 2.89 3.53
C ILE A 43 30.46 2.99 4.41
N ARG A 44 30.27 3.07 5.73
CA ARG A 44 31.39 3.14 6.68
C ARG A 44 32.26 1.90 6.61
N HIS A 45 31.69 0.70 6.74
CA HIS A 45 32.44 -0.55 6.66
C HIS A 45 33.12 -0.74 5.29
N LEU A 46 32.47 -0.35 4.20
CA LEU A 46 33.07 -0.44 2.86
C LEU A 46 34.25 0.53 2.70
N HIS A 47 34.11 1.79 3.14
CA HIS A 47 35.20 2.78 3.10
C HIS A 47 36.34 2.42 4.05
N ASP A 48 36.03 1.82 5.20
CA ASP A 48 37.03 1.33 6.15
C ASP A 48 37.82 0.18 5.53
N PHE A 49 37.15 -0.80 4.92
CA PHE A 49 37.78 -1.89 4.16
C PHE A 49 38.70 -1.36 3.04
N ILE A 50 38.20 -0.44 2.20
CA ILE A 50 38.99 0.16 1.11
C ILE A 50 40.25 0.84 1.63
N ARG A 51 40.16 1.53 2.77
CA ARG A 51 41.31 2.18 3.42
C ARG A 51 42.26 1.17 4.08
N GLU A 52 41.72 0.13 4.71
CA GLU A 52 42.47 -0.93 5.37
C GLU A 52 43.36 -1.68 4.38
N VAL A 53 42.83 -2.01 3.20
CA VAL A 53 43.57 -2.74 2.16
C VAL A 53 44.31 -1.82 1.18
N GLU A 54 44.16 -0.50 1.32
CA GLU A 54 44.68 0.51 0.39
C GLU A 54 44.38 0.19 -1.08
N LEU A 55 43.11 -0.12 -1.37
CA LEU A 55 42.66 -0.67 -2.66
C LEU A 55 43.15 0.18 -3.85
N THR A 56 43.86 -0.47 -4.77
CA THR A 56 44.36 0.18 -5.98
C THR A 56 43.27 0.33 -7.05
N ASN A 57 43.51 1.18 -8.05
CA ASN A 57 42.57 1.35 -9.16
C ASN A 57 42.41 0.05 -9.98
N ASP A 58 43.49 -0.72 -10.17
CA ASP A 58 43.44 -1.96 -10.94
C ASP A 58 42.61 -3.02 -10.21
N GLU A 59 42.85 -3.22 -8.91
CA GLU A 59 42.04 -4.10 -8.05
C GLU A 59 40.58 -3.65 -7.99
N TRP A 60 40.33 -2.34 -7.94
CA TRP A 60 38.96 -1.81 -8.02
C TRP A 60 38.28 -2.17 -9.34
N PHE A 61 38.96 -1.98 -10.49
CA PHE A 61 38.40 -2.35 -11.79
C PHE A 61 38.19 -3.86 -11.94
N GLU A 62 39.01 -4.69 -11.32
CA GLU A 62 38.79 -6.14 -11.23
C GLU A 62 37.53 -6.46 -10.41
N GLY A 63 37.36 -5.81 -9.25
CA GLY A 63 36.13 -5.91 -8.45
C GLY A 63 34.88 -5.49 -9.22
N VAL A 64 34.92 -4.37 -9.97
CA VAL A 64 33.82 -3.94 -10.85
C VAL A 64 33.52 -4.97 -11.92
N ARG A 65 34.55 -5.55 -12.57
CA ARG A 65 34.38 -6.62 -13.56
C ARG A 65 33.73 -7.87 -12.95
N PHE A 66 34.13 -8.22 -11.73
CA PHE A 66 33.53 -9.33 -10.98
C PHE A 66 32.06 -9.08 -10.66
N VAL A 67 31.69 -7.92 -10.09
CA VAL A 67 30.30 -7.54 -9.80
C VAL A 67 29.43 -7.55 -11.07
N ASN A 68 29.94 -7.01 -12.18
CA ASN A 68 29.25 -7.06 -13.47
C ASN A 68 29.02 -8.50 -13.97
N SER A 69 29.92 -9.44 -13.66
CA SER A 69 29.79 -10.84 -14.05
C SER A 69 28.63 -11.55 -13.33
N ILE A 70 28.27 -11.12 -12.11
CA ILE A 70 27.11 -11.62 -11.36
C ILE A 70 25.83 -11.35 -12.15
N GLY A 71 25.64 -10.11 -12.61
CA GLY A 71 24.48 -9.72 -13.41
C GLY A 71 24.42 -10.44 -14.77
N LYS A 72 25.57 -10.62 -15.43
CA LYS A 72 25.65 -11.32 -16.73
C LYS A 72 25.33 -12.82 -16.64
N THR A 73 25.59 -13.42 -15.49
CA THR A 73 25.39 -14.86 -15.27
C THR A 73 24.00 -15.16 -14.69
N THR A 74 23.34 -14.15 -14.12
CA THR A 74 21.99 -14.27 -13.58
C THR A 74 20.96 -14.46 -14.70
N THR A 75 20.06 -15.42 -14.52
CA THR A 75 18.91 -15.69 -15.41
C THR A 75 17.63 -15.78 -14.58
N ASN A 76 16.46 -15.88 -15.23
CA ASN A 76 15.18 -16.04 -14.53
C ASN A 76 15.10 -17.31 -13.66
N THR A 77 15.95 -18.30 -13.91
CA THR A 77 16.02 -19.57 -13.15
C THR A 77 17.31 -19.71 -12.34
N ARG A 78 18.19 -18.71 -12.36
CA ARG A 78 19.51 -18.73 -11.70
C ARG A 78 19.84 -17.34 -11.15
N ASN A 79 19.75 -17.15 -9.84
CA ASN A 79 20.17 -15.91 -9.19
C ASN A 79 21.62 -16.02 -8.68
N GLU A 80 22.58 -15.45 -9.41
CA GLU A 80 23.98 -15.52 -8.99
C GLU A 80 24.30 -14.56 -7.84
N ALA A 81 23.53 -13.49 -7.64
CA ALA A 81 23.72 -12.61 -6.50
C ALA A 81 23.39 -13.30 -5.18
N HIS A 82 22.31 -14.09 -5.15
CA HIS A 82 21.94 -14.93 -4.00
C HIS A 82 23.04 -15.96 -3.70
N ARG A 83 23.50 -16.70 -4.72
CA ARG A 83 24.57 -17.70 -4.54
C ARG A 83 25.88 -17.10 -4.01
N ILE A 84 26.28 -15.94 -4.50
CA ILE A 84 27.47 -15.24 -3.99
C ILE A 84 27.28 -14.89 -2.50
N SER A 85 26.07 -14.50 -2.10
CA SER A 85 25.77 -14.24 -0.69
C SER A 85 25.92 -15.49 0.19
N ASP A 86 25.55 -16.67 -0.33
CA ASP A 86 25.70 -17.94 0.38
C ASP A 86 27.18 -18.31 0.53
N VAL A 87 27.94 -18.17 -0.55
CA VAL A 87 29.39 -18.46 -0.59
C VAL A 87 30.21 -17.57 0.35
N LEU A 88 29.74 -16.34 0.57
CA LEU A 88 30.32 -15.38 1.52
C LEU A 88 29.75 -15.52 2.93
N GLY A 89 28.81 -16.45 3.17
CA GLY A 89 28.19 -16.71 4.47
C GLY A 89 27.18 -15.65 4.94
N VAL A 90 26.76 -14.75 4.04
CA VAL A 90 25.82 -13.67 4.36
C VAL A 90 24.45 -14.23 4.72
N GLU A 91 23.92 -15.16 3.93
CA GLU A 91 22.60 -15.76 4.18
C GLU A 91 22.57 -16.51 5.53
N SER A 92 23.59 -17.32 5.80
CA SER A 92 23.74 -18.06 7.06
C SER A 92 23.83 -17.14 8.28
N LEU A 93 24.53 -16.00 8.15
CA LEU A 93 24.59 -14.99 9.20
C LEU A 93 23.25 -14.28 9.41
N VAL A 94 22.55 -13.94 8.32
CA VAL A 94 21.21 -13.34 8.39
C VAL A 94 20.22 -14.31 9.06
N ASP A 95 20.29 -15.59 8.72
CA ASP A 95 19.51 -16.65 9.36
C ASP A 95 19.81 -16.75 10.86
N GLU A 96 21.09 -16.76 11.24
CA GLU A 96 21.48 -16.77 12.65
C GLU A 96 20.91 -15.55 13.39
N ILE A 97 21.01 -14.36 12.82
CA ILE A 97 20.46 -13.12 13.42
C ILE A 97 18.93 -13.20 13.56
N ALA A 98 18.24 -13.74 12.56
CA ALA A 98 16.77 -13.78 12.52
C ALA A 98 16.17 -14.83 13.46
N HIS A 99 16.86 -15.95 13.66
CA HIS A 99 16.29 -17.14 14.31
C HIS A 99 16.96 -17.54 15.63
N LYS A 100 17.96 -16.80 16.11
CA LYS A 100 18.54 -17.01 17.44
C LYS A 100 17.52 -16.71 18.53
N HIS A 101 16.90 -17.77 19.03
CA HIS A 101 15.91 -17.73 20.10
C HIS A 101 16.45 -18.47 21.32
N ILE A 102 16.41 -17.83 22.49
CA ILE A 102 16.78 -18.43 23.77
C ILE A 102 15.59 -18.18 24.70
N ASN A 103 15.07 -19.22 25.33
CA ASN A 103 13.99 -19.06 26.31
C ASN A 103 14.53 -18.48 27.63
N GLU A 104 13.65 -18.15 28.57
CA GLU A 104 14.03 -17.55 29.87
C GLU A 104 14.97 -18.43 30.70
N SER A 105 15.02 -19.74 30.42
CA SER A 105 15.89 -20.73 31.06
C SER A 105 17.26 -20.89 30.40
N GLY A 106 17.53 -20.19 29.29
CA GLY A 106 18.79 -20.29 28.55
C GLY A 106 18.83 -21.41 27.50
N GLU A 107 17.72 -22.08 27.23
CA GLU A 107 17.63 -23.16 26.24
C GLU A 107 17.23 -22.62 24.86
N ALA A 108 17.84 -23.19 23.82
CA ALA A 108 17.54 -22.86 22.43
C ALA A 108 16.63 -23.93 21.77
N PRO A 109 15.74 -23.55 20.84
CA PRO A 109 15.08 -24.51 19.96
C PRO A 109 16.10 -25.14 19.00
N THR A 110 15.67 -26.09 18.18
CA THR A 110 16.52 -26.64 17.11
C THR A 110 17.03 -25.51 16.21
N SER A 111 18.31 -25.54 15.86
CA SER A 111 18.91 -24.50 15.03
C SER A 111 18.27 -24.46 13.64
N SER A 112 17.95 -23.25 13.18
CA SER A 112 17.56 -22.99 11.80
C SER A 112 18.75 -23.07 10.85
N THR A 113 18.49 -23.28 9.57
CA THR A 113 19.44 -23.05 8.47
C THR A 113 18.71 -22.48 7.26
N ILE A 114 19.46 -22.16 6.21
CA ILE A 114 18.93 -21.63 4.95
C ILE A 114 17.97 -22.62 4.27
N LEU A 115 16.94 -22.11 3.58
CA LEU A 115 15.94 -22.94 2.89
C LEU A 115 16.54 -23.74 1.74
N GLY A 116 17.52 -23.18 1.04
CA GLY A 116 18.08 -23.78 -0.16
C GLY A 116 17.15 -23.66 -1.38
N PRO A 117 17.70 -23.69 -2.60
CA PRO A 117 16.98 -23.30 -3.82
C PRO A 117 16.04 -24.37 -4.37
N PHE A 118 15.98 -25.56 -3.74
CA PHE A 118 15.31 -26.74 -4.30
C PHE A 118 14.06 -27.16 -3.53
N TRP A 119 13.55 -26.33 -2.62
CA TRP A 119 12.26 -26.57 -1.99
C TRP A 119 11.12 -26.46 -3.01
N SER A 120 10.09 -27.30 -2.87
CA SER A 120 8.92 -27.32 -3.75
C SER A 120 7.65 -27.22 -2.91
N PRO A 121 6.74 -26.26 -3.18
CA PRO A 121 5.46 -26.19 -2.47
C PRO A 121 4.56 -27.40 -2.79
N HIS A 122 4.81 -28.11 -3.88
CA HIS A 122 4.01 -29.22 -4.39
C HIS A 122 4.40 -30.59 -3.82
N SER A 123 5.30 -30.66 -2.83
CA SER A 123 5.61 -31.90 -2.12
C SER A 123 4.31 -32.54 -1.57
N PRO A 124 4.06 -33.84 -1.84
CA PRO A 124 2.82 -34.50 -1.47
C PRO A 124 2.77 -34.84 0.02
N PHE A 125 1.58 -34.78 0.62
CA PHE A 125 1.34 -35.40 1.92
C PHE A 125 1.38 -36.93 1.80
N ARG A 126 2.01 -37.58 2.77
CA ARG A 126 2.19 -39.03 2.85
C ARG A 126 1.85 -39.53 4.24
N ASP A 127 1.47 -40.80 4.33
CA ASP A 127 1.16 -41.44 5.60
C ASP A 127 2.41 -41.64 6.46
N LEU A 128 2.27 -41.56 7.78
CA LEU A 128 3.34 -41.91 8.71
C LEU A 128 3.84 -43.35 8.45
N GLY A 129 5.15 -43.51 8.30
CA GLY A 129 5.80 -44.77 7.95
C GLY A 129 5.90 -45.06 6.45
N ASP A 130 5.46 -44.15 5.58
CA ASP A 130 5.70 -44.24 4.14
C ASP A 130 7.14 -43.83 3.78
N SER A 131 7.57 -44.14 2.55
CA SER A 131 8.94 -43.92 2.06
C SER A 131 9.02 -42.75 1.09
N ILE A 132 9.76 -41.68 1.34
CA ILE A 132 9.95 -40.63 0.32
C ILE A 132 10.74 -41.13 -0.91
N VAL A 133 11.46 -42.26 -0.80
CA VAL A 133 12.12 -42.94 -1.93
C VAL A 133 11.04 -43.55 -2.83
N ARG A 134 10.90 -43.02 -4.04
CA ARG A 134 9.97 -43.51 -5.07
C ARG A 134 10.68 -44.26 -6.18
N ASN A 135 11.84 -43.75 -6.60
CA ASN A 135 12.73 -44.42 -7.53
C ASN A 135 14.00 -44.84 -6.78
N GLU A 136 14.29 -46.14 -6.78
CA GLU A 136 15.48 -46.67 -6.14
C GLU A 136 16.75 -46.31 -6.92
N HIS A 137 17.79 -45.93 -6.21
CA HIS A 137 19.15 -45.85 -6.73
C HIS A 137 20.00 -46.98 -6.15
N ALA A 138 20.88 -47.58 -6.96
CA ALA A 138 21.71 -48.73 -6.56
C ALA A 138 22.59 -48.42 -5.32
N ASP A 139 23.15 -47.21 -5.27
CA ASP A 139 23.97 -46.72 -4.16
C ASP A 139 23.16 -46.13 -3.00
N GLY A 140 21.82 -46.16 -3.11
CA GLY A 140 20.91 -45.66 -2.09
C GLY A 140 21.00 -46.45 -0.78
N GLN A 141 21.29 -45.75 0.31
CA GLN A 141 21.26 -46.33 1.65
C GLN A 141 19.97 -45.92 2.36
N LYS A 142 18.93 -46.76 2.20
CA LYS A 142 17.64 -46.55 2.88
C LYS A 142 17.83 -46.41 4.38
N THR A 143 17.28 -45.33 4.91
CA THR A 143 17.35 -44.94 6.30
C THR A 143 15.93 -44.78 6.85
N LEU A 144 15.64 -45.42 7.98
CA LEU A 144 14.45 -45.11 8.76
C LEU A 144 14.76 -43.86 9.57
N MET A 145 14.06 -42.77 9.28
CA MET A 145 14.16 -41.53 10.04
C MET A 145 12.95 -41.39 10.95
N HIS A 146 13.18 -41.13 12.23
CA HIS A 146 12.11 -41.02 13.23
C HIS A 146 12.48 -40.08 14.37
N GLY A 147 11.48 -39.64 15.11
CA GLY A 147 11.67 -38.85 16.33
C GLY A 147 10.42 -38.11 16.75
N VAL A 148 10.58 -37.08 17.60
CA VAL A 148 9.48 -36.32 18.19
C VAL A 148 9.66 -34.84 17.93
N VAL A 149 8.60 -34.17 17.45
CA VAL A 149 8.51 -32.70 17.44
C VAL A 149 8.02 -32.25 18.81
N ARG A 150 8.80 -31.44 19.51
CA ARG A 150 8.55 -31.03 20.90
C ARG A 150 8.46 -29.51 21.03
N ASP A 151 7.72 -29.09 22.03
CA ASP A 151 7.67 -27.70 22.48
C ASP A 151 8.91 -27.35 23.31
N LEU A 152 9.55 -26.23 22.98
CA LEU A 152 10.74 -25.74 23.68
C LEU A 152 10.55 -25.57 25.19
N ASP A 153 9.39 -25.08 25.62
CA ASP A 153 9.12 -24.72 27.00
C ASP A 153 8.53 -25.89 27.80
N THR A 154 7.54 -26.59 27.25
CA THR A 154 6.82 -27.66 27.95
C THR A 154 7.47 -29.03 27.79
N LYS A 155 8.37 -29.18 26.81
CA LYS A 155 9.02 -30.44 26.40
C LYS A 155 8.04 -31.52 25.92
N LYS A 156 6.75 -31.22 25.82
CA LYS A 156 5.72 -32.15 25.33
C LYS A 156 5.79 -32.26 23.81
N GLY A 157 5.38 -33.41 23.29
CA GLY A 157 5.24 -33.60 21.85
C GLY A 157 4.12 -32.74 21.27
N ILE A 158 4.33 -32.23 20.06
CA ILE A 158 3.42 -31.36 19.34
C ILE A 158 2.64 -32.19 18.32
N PRO A 159 1.33 -32.45 18.56
CA PRO A 159 0.51 -33.19 17.61
C PRO A 159 0.20 -32.36 16.37
N ASN A 160 -0.02 -33.03 15.25
CA ASN A 160 -0.36 -32.42 13.96
C ASN A 160 0.68 -31.43 13.40
N ALA A 161 1.92 -31.49 13.88
CA ALA A 161 3.02 -30.75 13.27
C ALA A 161 3.34 -31.35 11.91
N VAL A 162 3.56 -30.49 10.91
CA VAL A 162 3.89 -30.91 9.54
C VAL A 162 5.41 -30.92 9.40
N ILE A 163 5.96 -32.08 9.02
CA ILE A 163 7.35 -32.29 8.58
C ILE A 163 7.37 -32.29 7.05
N ASP A 164 7.85 -31.22 6.43
CA ASP A 164 8.14 -31.15 4.99
C ASP A 164 9.63 -31.47 4.77
N ILE A 165 9.89 -32.53 4.01
CA ILE A 165 11.20 -33.15 3.85
C ILE A 165 11.55 -33.23 2.36
N TRP A 166 12.78 -32.83 2.02
CA TRP A 166 13.35 -33.03 0.69
C TRP A 166 14.86 -33.27 0.75
N GLN A 167 15.37 -34.07 -0.20
CA GLN A 167 16.79 -34.35 -0.32
C GLN A 167 17.14 -34.78 -1.75
N ALA A 168 18.43 -34.71 -2.09
CA ALA A 168 18.94 -35.27 -3.33
C ALA A 168 18.96 -36.81 -3.29
N SER A 169 18.95 -37.42 -4.47
CA SER A 169 19.19 -38.87 -4.62
C SER A 169 20.66 -39.22 -4.36
N ALA A 170 20.96 -40.51 -4.34
CA ALA A 170 22.31 -41.03 -4.07
C ALA A 170 23.35 -40.63 -5.13
N ASN A 171 22.91 -40.09 -6.27
CA ASN A 171 23.78 -39.48 -7.29
C ASN A 171 24.00 -37.96 -7.09
N GLY A 172 23.52 -37.39 -5.99
CA GLY A 172 23.65 -35.97 -5.67
C GLY A 172 22.72 -35.05 -6.46
N LYS A 173 21.73 -35.58 -7.20
CA LYS A 173 20.77 -34.80 -7.99
C LYS A 173 19.35 -34.88 -7.42
N TYR A 174 18.65 -33.75 -7.47
CA TYR A 174 17.21 -33.68 -7.24
C TYR A 174 16.42 -34.19 -8.44
N ASP A 175 15.16 -34.58 -8.21
CA ASP A 175 14.21 -35.07 -9.20
C ASP A 175 14.19 -34.28 -10.52
N PHE A 176 14.07 -32.95 -10.45
CA PHE A 176 14.02 -32.09 -11.64
C PHE A 176 15.35 -32.01 -12.41
N GLN A 177 16.48 -32.39 -11.78
CA GLN A 177 17.81 -32.40 -12.40
C GLN A 177 18.13 -33.74 -13.07
N ASP A 178 17.29 -34.75 -12.86
CA ASP A 178 17.47 -36.12 -13.35
C ASP A 178 16.12 -36.76 -13.74
N PRO A 179 15.33 -36.10 -14.61
CA PRO A 179 13.96 -36.53 -14.94
C PRO A 179 13.90 -37.88 -15.69
N GLU A 180 15.03 -38.35 -16.22
CA GLU A 180 15.14 -39.65 -16.91
C GLU A 180 15.16 -40.83 -15.92
N ASN A 181 15.64 -40.61 -14.68
CA ASN A 181 15.81 -41.65 -13.67
C ASN A 181 14.95 -41.43 -12.42
N GLN A 182 14.37 -40.23 -12.25
CA GLN A 182 13.57 -39.85 -11.09
C GLN A 182 12.23 -39.29 -11.53
N GLU A 183 11.15 -39.80 -10.94
CA GLU A 183 9.82 -39.25 -11.11
C GLU A 183 9.68 -37.93 -10.32
N PRO A 184 8.77 -37.02 -10.74
CA PRO A 184 8.51 -35.79 -10.00
C PRO A 184 8.15 -36.06 -8.54
N ASN A 185 8.76 -35.31 -7.62
CA ASN A 185 8.66 -35.48 -6.17
C ASN A 185 9.26 -36.79 -5.60
N ASN A 186 10.17 -37.45 -6.33
CA ASN A 186 11.05 -38.44 -5.71
C ASN A 186 11.87 -37.78 -4.58
N LEU A 187 11.99 -38.47 -3.44
CA LEU A 187 12.68 -37.99 -2.24
C LEU A 187 12.11 -36.69 -1.66
N ARG A 188 10.80 -36.45 -1.86
CA ARG A 188 10.03 -35.38 -1.26
C ARG A 188 8.78 -35.91 -0.56
N GLY A 189 8.39 -35.29 0.54
CA GLY A 189 7.14 -35.61 1.23
C GLY A 189 6.80 -34.67 2.37
N LYS A 190 5.52 -34.64 2.74
CA LYS A 190 5.01 -34.00 3.95
C LYS A 190 4.37 -35.05 4.84
N PHE A 191 4.72 -35.05 6.12
CA PHE A 191 4.18 -35.96 7.12
C PHE A 191 3.61 -35.17 8.28
N THR A 192 2.53 -35.68 8.87
CA THR A 192 1.89 -35.05 10.03
C THR A 192 2.20 -35.90 11.27
N THR A 193 2.68 -35.29 12.35
CA THR A 193 2.98 -36.00 13.60
C THR A 193 1.73 -36.59 14.24
N ASN A 194 1.88 -37.70 14.96
CA ASN A 194 0.77 -38.32 15.71
C ASN A 194 0.41 -37.53 16.99
N GLU A 195 -0.53 -38.04 17.79
CA GLU A 195 -0.99 -37.40 19.04
C GLU A 195 0.13 -37.15 20.07
N LYS A 196 1.22 -37.91 20.00
CA LYS A 196 2.40 -37.76 20.87
C LYS A 196 3.48 -36.88 20.25
N GLY A 197 3.23 -36.29 19.09
CA GLY A 197 4.22 -35.53 18.33
C GLY A 197 5.28 -36.38 17.63
N GLU A 198 5.09 -37.70 17.54
CA GLU A 198 6.04 -38.62 16.91
C GLU A 198 5.88 -38.60 15.38
N TYR A 199 6.99 -38.74 14.66
CA TYR A 199 7.03 -38.97 13.23
C TYR A 199 8.00 -40.09 12.87
N TRP A 200 7.74 -40.79 11.76
CA TRP A 200 8.67 -41.72 11.15
C TRP A 200 8.39 -41.88 9.65
N TYR A 201 9.44 -42.06 8.85
CA TYR A 201 9.38 -42.31 7.41
C TYR A 201 10.70 -42.87 6.90
N TYR A 202 10.73 -43.39 5.68
CA TYR A 202 11.96 -43.91 5.05
C TYR A 202 12.52 -42.91 4.03
N CYS A 203 13.81 -42.58 4.14
CA CYS A 203 14.57 -41.73 3.23
C CYS A 203 15.90 -42.39 2.83
N TYR A 204 16.81 -41.66 2.18
CA TYR A 204 18.21 -42.10 2.04
C TYR A 204 19.13 -41.39 3.03
N LYS A 205 20.24 -42.04 3.41
CA LYS A 205 21.41 -41.31 3.90
C LYS A 205 21.81 -40.33 2.78
N PRO A 206 21.90 -39.01 3.08
CA PRO A 206 22.08 -38.02 2.04
C PRO A 206 23.45 -38.14 1.38
N THR A 207 23.62 -37.52 0.22
CA THR A 207 24.89 -37.50 -0.53
C THR A 207 25.29 -36.06 -0.81
N ALA A 208 26.59 -35.76 -0.70
CA ALA A 208 27.15 -34.46 -1.01
C ALA A 208 26.94 -34.11 -2.49
N TYR A 209 26.80 -32.82 -2.79
CA TYR A 209 26.65 -32.35 -4.17
C TYR A 209 27.43 -31.06 -4.40
N SER A 210 27.78 -30.79 -5.65
CA SER A 210 28.50 -29.59 -6.04
C SER A 210 27.55 -28.46 -6.39
N LEU A 211 27.88 -27.24 -5.97
CA LEU A 211 27.32 -26.02 -6.56
C LEU A 211 27.82 -25.84 -8.00
N PRO A 212 27.06 -25.14 -8.88
CA PRO A 212 27.52 -24.83 -10.24
C PRO A 212 28.78 -23.96 -10.24
N THR A 213 29.78 -24.36 -11.04
CA THR A 213 31.09 -23.70 -11.14
C THR A 213 31.26 -22.89 -12.43
N ASP A 214 30.25 -22.86 -13.30
CA ASP A 214 30.24 -22.20 -14.60
C ASP A 214 29.90 -20.69 -14.54
N GLY A 215 29.81 -20.12 -13.35
CA GLY A 215 29.33 -18.75 -13.10
C GLY A 215 30.23 -17.88 -12.24
N ALA A 216 29.68 -16.76 -11.76
CA ALA A 216 30.40 -15.83 -10.89
C ALA A 216 30.75 -16.49 -9.55
N ALA A 217 29.85 -17.32 -9.00
CA ALA A 217 30.13 -18.12 -7.80
C ALA A 217 31.29 -19.11 -8.04
N GLY A 218 31.35 -19.72 -9.22
CA GLY A 218 32.46 -20.58 -9.65
C GLY A 218 33.81 -19.87 -9.66
N LYS A 219 33.85 -18.66 -10.24
CA LYS A 219 35.06 -17.81 -10.22
C LYS A 219 35.47 -17.40 -8.81
N LEU A 220 34.50 -17.18 -7.92
CA LEU A 220 34.77 -16.85 -6.53
C LEU A 220 35.38 -18.05 -5.79
N PHE A 221 34.91 -19.27 -6.04
CA PHE A 221 35.55 -20.49 -5.51
C PHE A 221 36.99 -20.62 -5.93
N GLU A 222 37.28 -20.40 -7.22
CA GLU A 222 38.63 -20.43 -7.77
C GLU A 222 39.52 -19.36 -7.12
N ALA A 223 39.03 -18.11 -7.00
CA ALA A 223 39.78 -17.01 -6.40
C ALA A 223 40.09 -17.22 -4.91
N MET A 224 39.23 -17.93 -4.17
CA MET A 224 39.44 -18.26 -2.76
C MET A 224 40.12 -19.61 -2.54
N GLU A 225 40.43 -20.35 -3.61
CA GLU A 225 40.89 -21.75 -3.55
C GLU A 225 39.97 -22.66 -2.71
N ARG A 226 38.65 -22.46 -2.82
CA ARG A 226 37.62 -23.26 -2.10
C ARG A 226 36.96 -24.27 -3.02
N HIS A 227 36.59 -25.43 -2.49
CA HIS A 227 35.82 -26.42 -3.25
C HIS A 227 34.34 -26.00 -3.37
N PRO A 228 33.60 -26.47 -4.40
CA PRO A 228 32.18 -26.12 -4.60
C PRO A 228 31.19 -27.05 -3.87
N PHE A 229 31.67 -28.06 -3.14
CA PHE A 229 30.81 -29.09 -2.56
C PHE A 229 30.06 -28.62 -1.31
N ARG A 230 28.76 -28.91 -1.28
CA ARG A 230 27.95 -28.92 -0.06
C ARG A 230 28.08 -30.30 0.60
N PRO A 231 28.22 -30.37 1.94
CA PRO A 231 28.16 -31.65 2.65
C PRO A 231 26.84 -32.34 2.39
N ALA A 232 26.82 -33.67 2.48
CA ALA A 232 25.58 -34.44 2.43
C ALA A 232 24.57 -33.90 3.47
N HIS A 233 23.34 -33.60 3.06
CA HIS A 233 22.30 -33.18 4.00
C HIS A 233 20.88 -33.56 3.60
N ILE A 234 20.04 -33.57 4.63
CA ILE A 234 18.58 -33.68 4.55
C ILE A 234 18.00 -32.29 4.84
N HIS A 235 17.10 -31.78 4.00
CA HIS A 235 16.36 -30.57 4.32
C HIS A 235 15.06 -30.87 5.07
N LEU A 236 14.76 -30.06 6.07
CA LEU A 236 13.53 -30.14 6.84
C LEU A 236 12.91 -28.75 7.01
N MET A 237 11.60 -28.68 6.78
CA MET A 237 10.78 -27.58 7.23
C MET A 237 9.69 -28.13 8.14
N VAL A 238 9.61 -27.59 9.36
CA VAL A 238 8.67 -28.04 10.37
C VAL A 238 7.77 -26.89 10.79
N SER A 239 6.46 -27.08 10.66
CA SER A 239 5.45 -26.09 11.01
C SER A 239 4.36 -26.69 11.89
N ALA A 240 3.91 -25.94 12.88
CA ALA A 240 2.77 -26.29 13.71
C ALA A 240 2.03 -25.02 14.14
N ASP A 241 0.72 -25.13 14.35
CA ASP A 241 -0.11 -24.02 14.80
C ASP A 241 0.40 -23.48 16.14
N ASN A 242 0.53 -22.16 16.25
CA ASN A 242 1.09 -21.47 17.44
C ASN A 242 2.57 -21.79 17.71
N TYR A 243 3.34 -22.24 16.71
CA TYR A 243 4.80 -22.37 16.77
C TYR A 243 5.47 -21.58 15.66
N LYS A 244 6.68 -21.08 15.93
CA LYS A 244 7.52 -20.49 14.89
C LYS A 244 7.94 -21.62 13.94
N PRO A 245 7.77 -21.45 12.62
CA PRO A 245 8.24 -22.45 11.67
C PRO A 245 9.76 -22.58 11.74
N LEU A 246 10.25 -23.81 11.60
CA LEU A 246 11.66 -24.13 11.55
C LEU A 246 12.02 -24.58 10.14
N ILE A 247 13.09 -24.03 9.58
CA ILE A 247 13.75 -24.55 8.38
C ILE A 247 15.15 -24.96 8.82
N THR A 248 15.57 -26.18 8.52
CA THR A 248 16.89 -26.70 8.94
C THR A 248 17.45 -27.74 7.96
N GLN A 249 18.73 -28.09 8.16
CA GLN A 249 19.48 -29.06 7.36
C GLN A 249 20.20 -30.02 8.30
N LEU A 250 20.06 -31.33 8.10
CA LEU A 250 20.70 -32.36 8.93
C LEU A 250 21.84 -33.03 8.18
N TYR A 251 23.00 -33.17 8.81
CA TYR A 251 24.23 -33.59 8.16
C TYR A 251 24.78 -34.88 8.78
N PRO A 252 25.21 -35.88 7.98
CA PRO A 252 25.99 -36.99 8.49
C PRO A 252 27.34 -36.48 9.03
N ARG A 253 27.66 -36.79 10.29
CA ARG A 253 28.91 -36.37 10.93
C ARG A 253 30.16 -36.93 10.22
N ASP A 254 30.01 -38.03 9.51
CA ASP A 254 31.07 -38.71 8.76
C ASP A 254 31.27 -38.18 7.34
N ASP A 255 30.51 -37.17 6.89
CA ASP A 255 30.70 -36.56 5.58
C ASP A 255 31.95 -35.65 5.57
N GLN A 256 32.80 -35.83 4.57
CA GLN A 256 34.09 -35.15 4.48
C GLN A 256 34.02 -33.62 4.37
N TYR A 257 32.87 -33.06 3.98
CA TYR A 257 32.71 -31.62 3.75
C TYR A 257 32.08 -30.88 4.93
N VAL A 258 31.71 -31.55 6.02
CA VAL A 258 31.04 -30.89 7.16
C VAL A 258 31.93 -29.89 7.88
N THR A 259 33.24 -30.10 7.87
CA THR A 259 34.22 -29.17 8.47
C THR A 259 34.58 -28.00 7.55
N ASN A 260 34.13 -28.02 6.30
CA ASN A 260 34.42 -27.01 5.30
C ASN A 260 33.23 -26.78 4.36
N ASP A 261 32.04 -26.57 4.94
CA ASP A 261 30.83 -26.31 4.15
C ASP A 261 30.97 -25.00 3.37
N THR A 262 30.72 -25.09 2.07
CA THR A 262 30.89 -23.99 1.13
C THR A 262 29.96 -22.80 1.41
N VAL A 263 28.83 -23.01 2.10
CA VAL A 263 27.88 -21.92 2.46
C VAL A 263 27.73 -21.70 3.96
N PHE A 264 28.52 -22.38 4.80
CA PHE A 264 28.51 -22.18 6.25
C PHE A 264 27.15 -22.46 6.92
N ALA A 265 26.41 -23.47 6.46
CA ALA A 265 25.12 -23.86 7.04
C ALA A 265 25.24 -25.00 8.07
N VAL A 266 26.42 -25.63 8.21
CA VAL A 266 26.67 -26.67 9.21
C VAL A 266 26.74 -26.07 10.61
N LYS A 267 25.96 -26.62 11.53
CA LYS A 267 25.96 -26.29 12.96
C LYS A 267 26.14 -27.57 13.77
N ASP A 268 26.79 -27.48 14.92
CA ASP A 268 27.19 -28.65 15.72
C ASP A 268 26.00 -29.52 16.15
N ASP A 269 24.86 -28.91 16.45
CA ASP A 269 23.61 -29.57 16.86
C ASP A 269 22.86 -30.26 15.70
N LEU A 270 23.29 -30.03 14.46
CA LEU A 270 22.71 -30.59 13.25
C LEU A 270 23.57 -31.71 12.63
N LEU A 271 24.72 -32.03 13.24
CA LEU A 271 25.57 -33.17 12.89
C LEU A 271 25.02 -34.44 13.55
N LEU A 272 24.74 -35.48 12.75
CA LEU A 272 24.07 -36.70 13.21
C LEU A 272 24.82 -37.96 12.78
N ASP A 273 24.66 -39.03 13.56
CA ASP A 273 25.24 -40.34 13.29
C ASP A 273 24.16 -41.30 12.76
N PHE A 274 24.38 -41.82 11.56
CA PHE A 274 23.51 -42.83 10.94
C PHE A 274 23.96 -44.20 11.41
N LYS A 275 23.09 -44.91 12.13
CA LYS A 275 23.43 -46.21 12.75
C LYS A 275 22.85 -47.37 11.94
N PRO A 276 23.40 -48.59 12.02
CA PRO A 276 22.74 -49.77 11.42
C PRO A 276 21.32 -49.94 11.97
N SER A 277 20.34 -50.18 11.09
CA SER A 277 18.94 -50.42 11.50
C SER A 277 18.64 -51.89 11.74
N ASN A 278 17.72 -52.15 12.66
CA ASN A 278 17.09 -53.47 12.83
C ASN A 278 15.77 -53.59 12.04
N ASP A 279 15.35 -52.53 11.35
CA ASP A 279 14.14 -52.53 10.49
C ASP A 279 14.44 -53.25 9.17
N SER A 280 13.62 -54.24 8.82
CA SER A 280 13.71 -54.99 7.56
C SER A 280 13.69 -54.15 6.26
N LYS A 281 13.18 -52.92 6.32
CA LYS A 281 13.03 -52.00 5.17
C LYS A 281 14.14 -50.94 5.10
N ALA A 282 15.01 -50.83 6.11
CA ALA A 282 16.07 -49.83 6.16
C ALA A 282 17.42 -50.48 6.46
N LYS A 283 18.48 -49.97 5.83
CA LYS A 283 19.87 -50.34 6.17
C LYS A 283 20.36 -49.53 7.37
N LEU A 284 19.87 -48.31 7.50
CA LEU A 284 20.30 -47.34 8.50
C LEU A 284 19.12 -46.78 9.29
N ASP A 285 19.41 -46.27 10.48
CA ASP A 285 18.47 -45.69 11.43
C ASP A 285 18.96 -44.29 11.83
N LEU A 286 18.04 -43.33 11.86
CA LEU A 286 18.29 -41.95 12.21
C LEU A 286 17.18 -41.45 13.16
N GLU A 287 17.51 -41.37 14.45
CA GLU A 287 16.66 -40.70 15.43
C GLU A 287 17.00 -39.20 15.50
N TYR A 288 16.01 -38.33 15.31
CA TYR A 288 16.18 -36.89 15.45
C TYR A 288 14.95 -36.23 16.08
N ASN A 289 15.14 -35.47 17.15
CA ASN A 289 14.05 -34.75 17.81
C ASN A 289 14.09 -33.27 17.38
N VAL A 290 12.95 -32.74 16.96
CA VAL A 290 12.81 -31.33 16.57
C VAL A 290 12.22 -30.56 17.73
N THR A 291 12.81 -29.44 18.13
CA THR A 291 12.27 -28.57 19.18
C THR A 291 11.81 -27.25 18.56
N LEU A 292 10.51 -26.97 18.62
CA LEU A 292 9.92 -25.73 18.12
C LEU A 292 9.70 -24.72 19.26
N ALA A 293 9.95 -23.45 18.96
CA ALA A 293 9.60 -22.35 19.83
C ALA A 293 8.14 -21.93 19.60
N PRO A 294 7.31 -21.74 20.64
CA PRO A 294 5.96 -21.21 20.50
C PRO A 294 5.94 -19.86 19.74
N ALA A 295 5.01 -19.71 18.79
CA ALA A 295 4.67 -18.46 18.13
C ALA A 295 3.86 -17.60 19.10
N GLY A 296 4.56 -17.06 20.10
CA GLY A 296 4.03 -16.12 21.07
C GLY A 296 3.71 -16.76 22.42
N LYS A 297 4.53 -16.45 23.41
CA LYS A 297 4.02 -16.22 24.77
C LYS A 297 3.58 -14.76 24.86
N LYS A 298 2.29 -14.55 24.61
CA LYS A 298 1.36 -14.17 25.69
C LYS A 298 -0.06 -14.63 25.31
N THR A 299 -0.44 -15.73 25.97
CA THR A 299 -1.80 -16.17 26.38
C THR A 299 -2.84 -16.60 25.33
N THR A 300 -3.28 -17.86 25.42
CA THR A 300 -4.44 -18.45 24.70
C THR A 300 -5.76 -18.29 25.49
N ARG A 301 -6.89 -18.32 24.76
CA ARG A 301 -8.30 -18.06 25.11
C ARG A 301 -8.95 -19.04 26.11
N LEU A 302 -9.91 -18.57 26.92
CA LEU A 302 -10.76 -19.38 27.83
C LEU A 302 -12.14 -19.70 27.24
N GLU A 303 -12.63 -20.94 27.44
CA GLU A 303 -13.97 -21.37 27.01
C GLU A 303 -15.10 -20.76 27.86
N GLY A 304 -16.18 -20.31 27.22
CA GLY A 304 -17.42 -19.86 27.88
C GLY A 304 -17.63 -18.35 28.05
N ILE A 305 -16.96 -17.52 27.24
CA ILE A 305 -17.14 -16.04 27.20
C ILE A 305 -17.89 -15.63 25.92
N PRO A 306 -18.80 -14.61 25.95
CA PRO A 306 -19.63 -14.20 24.80
C PRO A 306 -18.81 -13.68 23.62
N ARG A 307 -19.34 -13.78 22.39
CA ARG A 307 -18.64 -13.41 21.14
C ARG A 307 -19.28 -12.22 20.43
N LEU A 308 -18.48 -11.24 19.98
CA LEU A 308 -18.90 -10.24 19.00
C LEU A 308 -19.14 -10.91 17.63
N PRO A 309 -20.23 -10.62 16.90
CA PRO A 309 -20.49 -11.24 15.60
C PRO A 309 -19.45 -10.80 14.57
N ASN A 310 -18.85 -11.77 13.86
CA ASN A 310 -18.08 -11.51 12.66
C ASN A 310 -18.99 -10.89 11.60
N SER A 311 -18.56 -9.79 10.98
CA SER A 311 -19.31 -9.13 9.92
C SER A 311 -19.28 -9.95 8.61
N HIS A 312 -20.06 -11.02 8.57
CA HIS A 312 -20.61 -11.61 7.36
C HIS A 312 -22.09 -11.91 7.62
N HIS A 313 -22.97 -11.18 6.91
CA HIS A 313 -24.43 -11.32 6.81
C HIS A 313 -25.26 -11.49 8.10
N SER A 314 -26.04 -10.47 8.49
CA SER A 314 -27.46 -10.34 8.08
C SER A 314 -28.23 -9.23 8.84
N SER A 315 -29.23 -8.70 8.11
CA SER A 315 -30.44 -7.98 8.54
C SER A 315 -30.36 -6.52 9.04
N ARG A 316 -31.23 -5.73 8.41
CA ARG A 316 -31.51 -4.30 8.62
C ARG A 316 -32.17 -4.04 9.97
N SER A 317 -31.82 -2.90 10.59
CA SER A 317 -32.77 -2.10 11.37
C SER A 317 -32.35 -0.62 11.33
N THR A 318 -33.26 0.19 10.80
CA THR A 318 -33.18 1.63 10.57
C THR A 318 -33.32 2.39 11.89
N LEU A 319 -32.46 3.37 12.18
CA LEU A 319 -32.79 4.52 13.04
C LEU A 319 -31.80 5.67 12.78
N THR A 320 -32.25 6.63 11.99
CA THR A 320 -31.64 7.94 11.75
C THR A 320 -31.66 8.79 13.03
N ARG A 321 -30.56 9.47 13.35
CA ARG A 321 -30.59 10.70 14.18
C ARG A 321 -29.51 11.69 13.77
N THR A 322 -30.00 12.84 13.33
CA THR A 322 -29.30 14.12 13.10
C THR A 322 -28.73 14.65 14.42
N PHE A 323 -27.52 15.23 14.39
CA PHE A 323 -27.04 16.08 15.49
C PHE A 323 -26.40 17.37 14.98
N THR A 324 -26.88 18.45 15.59
CA THR A 324 -26.51 19.86 15.49
C THR A 324 -25.21 20.16 16.23
N THR A 325 -24.49 21.18 15.75
CA THR A 325 -23.24 21.72 16.30
C THR A 325 -23.45 22.50 17.61
N ALA A 326 -22.59 22.29 18.63
CA ALA A 326 -22.32 23.32 19.64
C ALA A 326 -20.98 23.14 20.39
N SER A 327 -20.21 24.24 20.40
CA SER A 327 -19.16 24.67 21.33
C SER A 327 -17.79 23.97 21.39
N SER A 328 -16.75 24.79 21.46
CA SER A 328 -15.35 24.42 21.66
C SER A 328 -15.12 23.89 23.08
N LEU A 329 -14.71 22.63 23.22
CA LEU A 329 -14.38 22.02 24.50
C LEU A 329 -12.90 22.29 24.86
N LYS A 330 -12.67 23.01 25.97
CA LYS A 330 -11.38 23.05 26.68
C LYS A 330 -11.37 21.92 27.72
N MET A 331 -10.37 21.03 27.69
CA MET A 331 -10.10 20.11 28.80
C MET A 331 -9.82 20.92 30.07
N ARG A 332 -10.54 20.63 31.16
CA ARG A 332 -10.29 21.17 32.51
C ARG A 332 -9.80 20.06 33.43
N VAL A 333 -8.48 19.85 33.46
CA VAL A 333 -7.78 19.36 34.65
C VAL A 333 -6.46 20.13 34.71
N GLU A 334 -6.22 20.93 35.74
CA GLU A 334 -4.98 21.71 35.85
C GLU A 334 -3.80 20.77 36.19
N TYR A 335 -2.75 20.83 35.37
CA TYR A 335 -1.53 20.04 35.56
C TYR A 335 -0.73 20.54 36.79
N ALA A 336 -0.14 19.62 37.55
CA ALA A 336 0.61 19.92 38.78
C ALA A 336 1.75 20.95 38.57
N PRO A 337 1.98 21.86 39.54
CA PRO A 337 2.94 22.97 39.44
C PRO A 337 4.40 22.50 39.36
N SER A 338 5.29 23.39 38.90
CA SER A 338 6.68 23.08 38.53
C SER A 338 7.62 22.88 39.72
N GLU A 339 7.30 23.44 40.88
CA GLU A 339 8.15 23.44 42.07
C GLU A 339 7.46 22.74 43.27
N PRO A 340 8.22 22.00 44.10
CA PRO A 340 7.66 21.36 45.28
C PRO A 340 7.20 22.40 46.30
N GLN A 341 5.98 22.25 46.80
CA GLN A 341 5.39 23.19 47.76
C GLN A 341 5.99 23.09 49.17
N ASN A 342 6.69 22.00 49.49
CA ASN A 342 7.39 21.81 50.76
C ASN A 342 8.60 20.86 50.59
N GLU A 343 9.51 20.84 51.58
CA GLU A 343 10.81 20.15 51.48
C GLU A 343 10.69 18.63 51.50
N ALA A 344 9.64 18.09 52.13
CA ALA A 344 9.38 16.65 52.18
C ALA A 344 8.99 16.08 50.80
N ASP A 345 8.38 16.91 49.95
CA ASP A 345 7.94 16.53 48.61
C ASP A 345 9.05 16.71 47.55
N ARG A 346 10.16 17.36 47.90
CA ARG A 346 11.29 17.60 46.99
C ARG A 346 11.80 16.33 46.28
N PRO A 347 11.96 15.16 46.94
CA PRO A 347 12.35 13.92 46.26
C PRO A 347 11.31 13.40 45.25
N ILE A 348 10.03 13.77 45.39
CA ILE A 348 8.96 13.40 44.45
C ILE A 348 9.01 14.31 43.23
N TYR A 349 9.14 15.62 43.42
CA TYR A 349 9.25 16.59 42.32
C TYR A 349 10.56 16.45 41.55
N GLU A 350 11.67 16.13 42.22
CA GLU A 350 12.94 15.78 41.57
C GLU A 350 12.78 14.53 40.70
N ARG A 351 12.05 13.49 41.15
CA ARG A 351 11.73 12.32 40.31
C ARG A 351 10.81 12.65 39.13
N ILE A 352 9.86 13.58 39.29
CA ILE A 352 9.00 14.05 38.20
C ILE A 352 9.83 14.83 37.18
N ALA A 353 10.73 15.71 37.62
CA ALA A 353 11.67 16.43 36.77
C ALA A 353 12.65 15.48 36.06
N GLU A 354 13.16 14.45 36.76
CA GLU A 354 14.03 13.41 36.20
C GLU A 354 13.31 12.55 35.14
N ARG A 355 11.99 12.35 35.28
CA ARG A 355 11.14 11.68 34.28
C ARG A 355 10.78 12.57 33.08
N ARG A 356 10.87 13.89 33.24
CA ARG A 356 10.71 14.88 32.17
C ARG A 356 12.00 15.11 31.39
N LYS A 357 13.17 14.68 31.92
CA LYS A 357 14.41 14.62 31.14
C LYS A 357 14.29 13.52 30.06
N PRO A 358 14.62 13.80 28.79
CA PRO A 358 14.60 12.78 27.75
C PRO A 358 15.56 11.65 28.11
N ARG A 359 15.07 10.40 28.17
CA ARG A 359 15.94 9.22 28.21
C ARG A 359 16.07 8.64 26.81
N PRO A 360 17.28 8.19 26.39
CA PRO A 360 17.42 7.43 25.16
C PRO A 360 16.72 6.09 25.33
N LEU A 361 15.94 5.70 24.32
CA LEU A 361 15.34 4.37 24.22
C LEU A 361 16.43 3.34 23.94
N ILE A 362 16.35 2.18 24.58
CA ILE A 362 17.31 1.08 24.36
C ILE A 362 16.83 0.16 23.23
N PRO A 363 17.70 -0.64 22.60
CA PRO A 363 17.41 -1.34 21.34
C PRO A 363 16.17 -2.27 21.34
N LEU A 364 15.75 -2.78 22.50
CA LEU A 364 14.54 -3.59 22.64
C LEU A 364 13.26 -2.74 22.44
N ASP A 365 13.29 -1.46 22.81
CA ASP A 365 12.19 -0.51 22.63
C ASP A 365 12.01 -0.12 21.15
N LEU A 366 13.11 -0.11 20.39
CA LEU A 366 13.12 0.24 18.95
C LEU A 366 12.74 -0.96 18.06
N ALA A 367 13.04 -2.18 18.49
CA ALA A 367 12.68 -3.39 17.75
C ALA A 367 11.17 -3.71 17.80
N LEU A 368 10.48 -3.35 18.88
CA LEU A 368 9.05 -3.65 19.11
C LEU A 368 8.09 -2.66 18.43
N LEU A 369 8.62 -1.57 17.83
CA LEU A 369 7.87 -0.54 17.10
C LEU A 369 7.60 -0.90 15.62
N HIS A 370 8.12 -2.01 15.11
CA HIS A 370 8.06 -2.38 13.69
C HIS A 370 6.93 -3.35 13.30
N ASN A 371 5.92 -3.55 14.15
CA ASN A 371 4.69 -4.25 13.79
C ASN A 371 3.46 -3.38 14.12
N PRO A 372 2.65 -2.91 13.12
CA PRO A 372 1.59 -1.92 13.34
C PRO A 372 0.50 -2.35 14.32
N ALA A 373 0.07 -3.62 14.30
CA ALA A 373 -0.95 -4.14 15.22
C ALA A 373 -0.42 -4.26 16.66
N MET A 374 0.90 -4.44 16.80
CA MET A 374 1.60 -4.42 18.08
C MET A 374 1.95 -3.00 18.53
N ALA A 375 2.25 -2.06 17.64
CA ALA A 375 2.60 -0.68 17.99
C ALA A 375 1.42 0.07 18.63
N ASP A 376 0.20 -0.18 18.16
CA ASP A 376 -1.01 0.47 18.68
C ASP A 376 -1.48 -0.15 20.01
N GLY A 377 -1.35 -1.47 20.16
CA GLY A 377 -1.50 -2.16 21.45
C GLY A 377 -0.37 -1.84 22.43
N TRP A 378 0.87 -1.64 21.96
CA TRP A 378 2.06 -1.40 22.78
C TRP A 378 2.15 0.04 23.26
N ASN A 379 1.74 1.04 22.48
CA ASN A 379 1.64 2.42 22.97
C ASN A 379 0.57 2.56 24.08
N SER A 380 -0.53 1.82 23.97
CA SER A 380 -1.59 1.74 25.00
C SER A 380 -1.15 0.94 26.23
N PHE A 381 -0.44 -0.17 26.03
CA PHE A 381 0.17 -1.00 27.08
C PHE A 381 1.32 -0.28 27.80
N ILE A 382 2.19 0.44 27.09
CA ILE A 382 3.30 1.24 27.63
C ILE A 382 2.75 2.47 28.37
N GLY A 383 1.65 3.06 27.91
CA GLY A 383 0.92 4.09 28.65
C GLY A 383 0.33 3.56 29.96
N ALA A 384 -0.28 2.38 29.94
CA ALA A 384 -0.86 1.72 31.12
C ALA A 384 0.19 1.17 32.11
N ILE A 385 1.40 0.84 31.64
CA ILE A 385 2.47 0.19 32.43
C ILE A 385 3.57 1.15 32.88
N ARG A 386 3.78 2.29 32.20
CA ARG A 386 4.79 3.28 32.62
C ARG A 386 4.40 4.08 33.87
N THR A 387 3.17 3.95 34.34
CA THR A 387 2.81 4.15 35.76
C THR A 387 2.59 2.78 36.39
N LYS A 388 3.12 2.56 37.60
CA LYS A 388 2.56 1.53 38.48
C LYS A 388 1.09 1.91 38.68
N ASN A 389 0.21 1.39 37.82
CA ASN A 389 -1.21 1.65 37.87
C ASN A 389 -1.71 1.05 39.17
N SER A 390 -2.30 1.90 40.00
CA SER A 390 -2.86 1.52 41.30
C SER A 390 -4.32 1.11 41.19
N VAL A 391 -4.95 1.24 40.02
CA VAL A 391 -6.34 0.81 39.77
C VAL A 391 -6.41 -0.72 39.90
N PRO A 392 -7.38 -1.26 40.67
CA PRO A 392 -7.61 -2.70 40.77
C PRO A 392 -7.79 -3.36 39.40
N GLU A 393 -7.16 -4.52 39.21
CA GLU A 393 -7.08 -5.19 37.90
C GLU A 393 -8.46 -5.53 37.33
N ASN A 394 -9.40 -5.95 38.18
CA ASN A 394 -10.79 -6.23 37.79
C ASN A 394 -11.49 -5.00 37.21
N LEU A 395 -11.27 -3.82 37.78
CA LEU A 395 -11.89 -2.57 37.33
C LEU A 395 -11.26 -2.06 36.04
N LYS A 396 -9.94 -2.16 35.93
CA LYS A 396 -9.19 -1.74 34.75
C LYS A 396 -9.57 -2.60 33.53
N GLU A 397 -9.55 -3.91 33.67
CA GLU A 397 -9.88 -4.83 32.58
C GLU A 397 -11.37 -4.79 32.22
N LEU A 398 -12.25 -4.50 33.18
CA LEU A 398 -13.68 -4.24 32.94
C LEU A 398 -13.89 -2.99 32.06
N ALA A 399 -13.21 -1.89 32.37
CA ALA A 399 -13.26 -0.67 31.57
C ALA A 399 -12.77 -0.92 30.13
N ILE A 400 -11.65 -1.61 29.96
CA ILE A 400 -11.10 -1.95 28.64
C ILE A 400 -12.08 -2.83 27.86
N SER A 401 -12.66 -3.84 28.51
CA SER A 401 -13.65 -4.72 27.90
C SER A 401 -14.89 -3.94 27.44
N ARG A 402 -15.33 -2.94 28.23
CA ARG A 402 -16.45 -2.09 27.84
C ARG A 402 -16.11 -1.20 26.65
N VAL A 403 -14.93 -0.58 26.62
CA VAL A 403 -14.45 0.17 25.45
C VAL A 403 -14.48 -0.70 24.18
N ALA A 404 -14.03 -1.95 24.29
CA ALA A 404 -14.05 -2.90 23.18
C ALA A 404 -15.47 -3.21 22.67
N VAL A 405 -16.45 -3.38 23.55
CA VAL A 405 -17.87 -3.54 23.15
C VAL A 405 -18.39 -2.30 22.46
N LEU A 406 -18.17 -1.12 23.05
CA LEU A 406 -18.66 0.16 22.51
C LEU A 406 -18.11 0.45 21.11
N ASN A 407 -16.85 0.10 20.87
CA ASN A 407 -16.17 0.33 19.59
C ASN A 407 -16.22 -0.89 18.64
N LYS A 408 -16.91 -1.97 19.02
CA LYS A 408 -17.01 -3.25 18.26
C LYS A 408 -15.65 -3.87 17.95
N ALA A 409 -14.71 -3.77 18.89
CA ALA A 409 -13.34 -4.23 18.78
C ALA A 409 -13.22 -5.70 19.21
N VAL A 410 -13.37 -6.61 18.23
CA VAL A 410 -13.50 -8.07 18.45
C VAL A 410 -12.28 -8.67 19.14
N HIS A 411 -11.08 -8.23 18.79
CA HIS A 411 -9.83 -8.77 19.34
C HIS A 411 -9.60 -8.32 20.78
N GLU A 412 -9.83 -7.03 21.05
CA GLU A 412 -9.71 -6.42 22.37
C GLU A 412 -10.74 -7.02 23.32
N TRP A 413 -11.95 -7.30 22.85
CA TRP A 413 -12.96 -8.02 23.63
C TRP A 413 -12.49 -9.43 23.98
N ASP A 414 -12.04 -10.23 23.01
CA ASP A 414 -11.62 -11.62 23.21
C ASP A 414 -10.44 -11.74 24.19
N VAL A 415 -9.59 -10.72 24.27
CA VAL A 415 -8.43 -10.65 25.19
C VAL A 415 -8.85 -10.14 26.58
N HIS A 416 -9.46 -8.96 26.65
CA HIS A 416 -9.66 -8.25 27.92
C HIS A 416 -10.83 -8.79 28.74
N SER A 417 -11.85 -9.37 28.09
CA SER A 417 -12.94 -10.04 28.83
C SER A 417 -12.45 -11.25 29.61
N ALA A 418 -11.48 -11.99 29.08
CA ALA A 418 -10.83 -13.10 29.77
C ALA A 418 -9.94 -12.63 30.93
N LEU A 419 -9.24 -11.50 30.76
CA LEU A 419 -8.44 -10.89 31.81
C LEU A 419 -9.33 -10.35 32.95
N ALA A 420 -10.43 -9.69 32.62
CA ALA A 420 -11.43 -9.23 33.58
C ALA A 420 -12.03 -10.40 34.38
N PHE A 421 -12.36 -11.51 33.73
CA PHE A 421 -12.84 -12.73 34.39
C PHE A 421 -11.81 -13.27 35.39
N ASN A 422 -10.56 -13.43 34.95
CA ASN A 422 -9.48 -13.94 35.81
C ASN A 422 -9.15 -12.99 36.98
N ALA A 423 -9.42 -11.70 36.83
CA ALA A 423 -9.29 -10.71 37.89
C ALA A 423 -10.47 -10.69 38.88
N GLY A 424 -11.51 -11.51 38.66
CA GLY A 424 -12.63 -11.68 39.58
C GLY A 424 -13.93 -10.99 39.18
N VAL A 425 -14.04 -10.49 37.94
CA VAL A 425 -15.34 -10.06 37.38
C VAL A 425 -16.17 -11.30 37.06
N SER A 426 -17.43 -11.34 37.50
CA SER A 426 -18.32 -12.49 37.29
C SER A 426 -18.65 -12.70 35.81
N LYS A 427 -19.03 -13.93 35.44
CA LYS A 427 -19.46 -14.22 34.05
C LYS A 427 -20.74 -13.45 33.71
N GLU A 428 -21.62 -13.32 34.69
CA GLU A 428 -22.88 -12.58 34.62
C GLU A 428 -22.61 -11.08 34.38
N ALA A 429 -21.61 -10.51 35.05
CA ALA A 429 -21.18 -9.13 34.83
C ALA A 429 -20.60 -8.94 33.43
N LEU A 430 -19.74 -9.85 32.93
CA LEU A 430 -19.19 -9.75 31.57
C LEU A 430 -20.23 -9.94 30.47
N GLN A 431 -21.19 -10.85 30.67
CA GLN A 431 -22.35 -10.96 29.79
C GLN A 431 -23.13 -9.65 29.76
N THR A 432 -23.30 -9.00 30.92
CA THR A 432 -23.96 -7.70 30.99
C THR A 432 -23.13 -6.61 30.32
N VAL A 433 -21.80 -6.56 30.49
CA VAL A 433 -20.92 -5.62 29.73
C VAL A 433 -21.11 -5.76 28.22
N PHE A 434 -21.30 -6.99 27.75
CA PHE A 434 -21.50 -7.32 26.34
C PHE A 434 -22.87 -6.88 25.82
N ASP A 435 -23.92 -7.13 26.59
CA ASP A 435 -25.31 -6.91 26.17
C ASP A 435 -25.83 -5.49 26.48
N LEU A 436 -25.19 -4.76 27.41
CA LEU A 436 -25.70 -3.48 27.90
C LEU A 436 -25.71 -2.41 26.79
N PRO A 437 -26.88 -1.86 26.41
CA PRO A 437 -26.96 -0.85 25.37
C PRO A 437 -26.27 0.46 25.77
N VAL A 438 -25.84 1.21 24.77
CA VAL A 438 -25.14 2.50 24.92
C VAL A 438 -26.07 3.55 25.54
N THR A 439 -25.73 4.07 26.72
CA THR A 439 -26.47 5.19 27.33
C THR A 439 -25.62 6.46 27.33
N ARG A 440 -26.15 7.56 26.77
CA ARG A 440 -25.43 8.84 26.64
C ARG A 440 -25.46 9.71 27.90
N HIS A 441 -26.33 9.40 28.86
CA HIS A 441 -26.49 10.13 30.12
C HIS A 441 -26.89 9.13 31.21
N GLY A 442 -25.97 8.84 32.13
CA GLY A 442 -26.12 8.29 33.50
C GLY A 442 -27.32 7.43 33.93
N MET A 443 -28.14 6.88 33.04
CA MET A 443 -29.34 6.12 33.36
C MET A 443 -29.14 4.67 32.91
N ALA A 444 -28.31 3.94 33.63
CA ALA A 444 -28.67 2.57 33.91
C ALA A 444 -29.48 2.63 35.22
N GLU A 445 -30.80 2.46 35.13
CA GLU A 445 -31.57 2.17 36.34
C GLU A 445 -30.99 0.90 36.97
N ARG A 446 -30.58 1.01 38.23
CA ARG A 446 -29.86 -0.03 38.99
C ARG A 446 -30.61 -1.38 39.05
N GLU A 447 -31.88 -1.40 38.66
CA GLU A 447 -32.75 -2.58 38.65
C GLU A 447 -32.49 -3.58 37.51
N GLY A 448 -31.64 -3.26 36.53
CA GLY A 448 -31.30 -4.16 35.41
C GLY A 448 -29.93 -4.85 35.45
N LEU A 449 -29.12 -4.63 36.49
CA LEU A 449 -27.69 -4.99 36.49
C LEU A 449 -27.36 -6.05 37.56
N LEU A 450 -27.91 -7.24 37.40
CA LEU A 450 -27.61 -8.39 38.26
C LEU A 450 -26.13 -8.80 38.09
N GLY A 451 -25.33 -8.71 39.17
CA GLY A 451 -23.99 -9.31 39.22
C GLY A 451 -22.80 -8.35 39.28
N PHE A 452 -23.02 -7.03 39.23
CA PHE A 452 -21.96 -6.03 39.44
C PHE A 452 -21.82 -5.62 40.91
N ARG A 453 -20.57 -5.41 41.34
CA ARG A 453 -20.26 -4.68 42.57
C ARG A 453 -20.39 -3.17 42.34
N ASP A 454 -20.59 -2.41 43.41
CA ASP A 454 -20.84 -0.96 43.32
C ASP A 454 -19.67 -0.21 42.67
N GLU A 455 -18.44 -0.64 42.92
CA GLU A 455 -17.24 -0.11 42.30
C GLU A 455 -17.11 -0.43 40.79
N GLU A 456 -17.57 -1.61 40.36
CA GLU A 456 -17.56 -2.03 38.96
C GLU A 456 -18.59 -1.24 38.14
N TYR A 457 -19.76 -1.00 38.74
CA TYR A 457 -20.79 -0.15 38.17
C TYR A 457 -20.31 1.29 37.96
N ALA A 458 -19.66 1.88 38.97
CA ALA A 458 -19.12 3.24 38.85
C ALA A 458 -18.10 3.37 37.70
N VAL A 459 -17.23 2.37 37.54
CA VAL A 459 -16.23 2.32 36.46
C VAL A 459 -16.87 2.12 35.09
N LEU A 460 -17.91 1.29 34.99
CA LEU A 460 -18.63 1.03 33.75
C LEU A 460 -19.30 2.31 33.23
N VAL A 461 -20.05 3.01 34.08
CA VAL A 461 -20.75 4.26 33.72
C VAL A 461 -19.77 5.37 33.36
N TYR A 462 -18.66 5.47 34.12
CA TYR A 462 -17.58 6.40 33.81
C TYR A 462 -16.94 6.11 32.44
N THR A 463 -16.74 4.83 32.11
CA THR A 463 -16.17 4.38 30.83
C THR A 463 -17.08 4.68 29.65
N ASP A 464 -18.39 4.47 29.77
CA ASP A 464 -19.36 4.79 28.73
C ASP A 464 -19.34 6.29 28.39
N GLN A 465 -19.37 7.15 29.41
CA GLN A 465 -19.36 8.61 29.23
C GLN A 465 -18.05 9.11 28.60
N MET A 466 -16.91 8.59 29.08
CA MET A 466 -15.58 8.89 28.52
C MET A 466 -15.41 8.43 27.07
N THR A 467 -16.12 7.38 26.66
CA THR A 467 -15.96 6.77 25.32
C THR A 467 -16.87 7.38 24.26
N ILE A 468 -18.12 7.68 24.60
CA ILE A 468 -19.13 8.11 23.63
C ILE A 468 -19.25 9.64 23.52
N GLY A 469 -18.94 10.37 24.60
CA GLY A 469 -19.12 11.82 24.68
C GLY A 469 -17.88 12.61 25.07
N VAL A 470 -16.86 11.98 25.68
CA VAL A 470 -15.66 12.63 26.24
C VAL A 470 -16.04 13.74 27.24
N GLU A 471 -17.18 13.58 27.91
CA GLU A 471 -17.70 14.45 28.96
C GLU A 471 -18.26 13.54 30.05
N VAL A 472 -17.87 13.78 31.31
CA VAL A 472 -18.33 13.00 32.46
C VAL A 472 -19.10 13.92 33.41
N GLU A 473 -20.31 13.51 33.78
CA GLU A 473 -21.13 14.26 34.74
C GLU A 473 -20.46 14.30 36.13
N GLU A 474 -20.59 15.43 36.83
CA GLU A 474 -19.96 15.65 38.13
C GLU A 474 -20.38 14.61 39.16
N SER A 475 -21.65 14.18 39.14
CA SER A 475 -22.17 13.10 39.99
C SER A 475 -21.49 11.74 39.74
N VAL A 476 -21.12 11.43 38.50
CA VAL A 476 -20.42 10.19 38.13
C VAL A 476 -18.95 10.25 38.52
N ALA A 477 -18.32 11.43 38.35
CA ALA A 477 -16.96 11.65 38.81
C ALA A 477 -16.85 11.58 40.34
N GLU A 478 -17.78 12.18 41.08
CA GLU A 478 -17.85 12.08 42.55
C GLU A 478 -18.13 10.65 43.02
N LYS A 479 -19.00 9.91 42.32
CA LYS A 479 -19.26 8.50 42.65
C LYS A 479 -18.02 7.63 42.45
N LEU A 480 -17.21 7.90 41.42
CA LEU A 480 -15.95 7.19 41.20
C LEU A 480 -14.92 7.47 42.32
N LYS A 481 -14.93 8.69 42.90
CA LYS A 481 -14.06 9.09 44.02
C LYS A 481 -14.37 8.37 45.34
N GLU A 482 -15.58 7.81 45.50
CA GLU A 482 -15.90 6.98 46.67
C GLU A 482 -15.09 5.67 46.70
N TYR A 483 -14.64 5.19 45.53
CA TYR A 483 -13.98 3.88 45.38
C TYR A 483 -12.53 3.97 44.89
N LEU A 484 -12.16 5.04 44.20
CA LEU A 484 -10.83 5.26 43.64
C LEU A 484 -10.26 6.59 44.12
N SER A 485 -8.98 6.60 44.49
CA SER A 485 -8.24 7.85 44.72
C SER A 485 -8.11 8.68 43.44
N ASP A 486 -7.90 9.99 43.57
CA ASP A 486 -7.70 10.88 42.41
C ASP A 486 -6.60 10.37 41.46
N LYS A 487 -5.54 9.79 42.01
CA LYS A 487 -4.47 9.15 41.23
C LYS A 487 -5.00 7.98 40.39
N GLN A 488 -5.79 7.09 40.99
CA GLN A 488 -6.37 5.94 40.30
C GLN A 488 -7.40 6.37 39.25
N ILE A 489 -8.14 7.46 39.50
CA ILE A 489 -9.07 8.02 38.51
C ILE A 489 -8.32 8.52 37.29
N VAL A 490 -7.22 9.27 37.47
CA VAL A 490 -6.37 9.72 36.35
C VAL A 490 -5.78 8.53 35.58
N GLU A 491 -5.33 7.50 36.29
CA GLU A 491 -4.81 6.27 35.67
C GLU A 491 -5.89 5.51 34.87
N LEU A 492 -7.11 5.41 35.40
CA LEU A 492 -8.26 4.80 34.72
C LEU A 492 -8.69 5.62 33.49
N THR A 493 -8.74 6.95 33.62
CA THR A 493 -9.06 7.88 32.53
C THR A 493 -8.06 7.75 31.38
N ALA A 494 -6.77 7.72 31.70
CA ALA A 494 -5.71 7.53 30.71
C ALA A 494 -5.82 6.16 30.03
N THR A 495 -6.22 5.12 30.79
CA THR A 495 -6.45 3.77 30.24
C THR A 495 -7.61 3.77 29.26
N ILE A 496 -8.77 4.32 29.62
CA ILE A 496 -9.95 4.41 28.75
C ILE A 496 -9.65 5.22 27.48
N ALA A 497 -8.98 6.37 27.63
CA ALA A 497 -8.58 7.22 26.51
C ALA A 497 -7.62 6.50 25.55
N ALA A 498 -6.64 5.76 26.08
CA ALA A 498 -5.71 4.97 25.27
C ALA A 498 -6.46 3.92 24.45
N TYR A 499 -7.35 3.13 25.09
CA TYR A 499 -8.10 2.08 24.39
C TYR A 499 -9.12 2.61 23.37
N ASN A 500 -9.63 3.84 23.54
CA ASN A 500 -10.45 4.52 22.54
C ASN A 500 -9.67 4.96 21.29
N CYS A 501 -8.40 5.34 21.44
CA CYS A 501 -7.56 5.71 20.30
C CYS A 501 -7.29 4.53 19.36
N VAL A 502 -7.05 3.33 19.92
CA VAL A 502 -6.72 2.10 19.18
C VAL A 502 -7.91 1.52 18.41
N SER A 503 -9.11 1.64 18.96
CA SER A 503 -10.32 1.00 18.43
C SER A 503 -11.13 1.89 17.45
N SER A 504 -10.66 3.12 17.19
CA SER A 504 -11.37 4.11 16.35
C SER A 504 -10.96 4.17 14.86
N ALA A 505 -10.25 3.16 14.35
CA ALA A 505 -9.78 3.11 12.95
C ALA A 505 -10.89 2.83 11.89
N ARG A 506 -12.14 3.22 12.14
CA ARG A 506 -13.19 3.29 11.10
C ARG A 506 -13.93 4.62 11.17
N ARG A 507 -13.28 5.70 10.75
CA ARG A 507 -14.06 6.80 10.14
C ARG A 507 -14.58 6.27 8.80
N HIS A 508 -15.89 6.27 8.61
CA HIS A 508 -16.51 5.91 7.33
C HIS A 508 -15.84 6.67 6.19
N ALA A 509 -15.08 5.95 5.36
CA ALA A 509 -14.65 6.47 4.07
C ALA A 509 -15.92 6.74 3.26
N SER A 510 -16.06 7.96 2.74
CA SER A 510 -16.95 8.17 1.60
C SER A 510 -16.49 7.20 0.52
N THR A 511 -17.35 6.26 0.11
CA THR A 511 -17.04 5.42 -1.04
C THR A 511 -16.80 6.37 -2.22
N LYS A 512 -15.69 6.18 -2.94
CA LYS A 512 -15.34 6.98 -4.14
C LYS A 512 -16.04 6.46 -5.39
N HIS A 513 -17.01 5.56 -5.16
CA HIS A 513 -17.67 4.72 -6.12
C HIS A 513 -19.17 4.77 -5.89
N PRO A 514 -19.95 4.42 -6.94
CA PRO A 514 -21.39 4.27 -6.88
C PRO A 514 -21.92 3.44 -5.72
N ALA A 515 -23.19 3.64 -5.38
CA ALA A 515 -23.88 2.79 -4.41
C ALA A 515 -23.93 1.33 -4.92
N ASN A 516 -23.57 0.38 -4.04
CA ASN A 516 -23.47 -1.06 -4.36
C ASN A 516 -22.48 -1.40 -5.50
N PHE A 517 -21.47 -0.56 -5.72
CA PHE A 517 -20.46 -0.77 -6.75
C PHE A 517 -19.78 -2.14 -6.63
N THR A 518 -19.66 -2.82 -7.77
CA THR A 518 -18.85 -4.02 -7.95
C THR A 518 -17.84 -3.73 -9.06
N PRO A 519 -16.54 -4.00 -8.86
CA PRO A 519 -15.53 -3.81 -9.90
C PRO A 519 -15.90 -4.59 -11.17
N PRO A 520 -15.80 -3.97 -12.36
CA PRO A 520 -16.09 -4.67 -13.61
C PRO A 520 -15.09 -5.80 -13.84
N THR A 521 -15.58 -6.91 -14.39
CA THR A 521 -14.71 -8.00 -14.83
C THR A 521 -13.97 -7.62 -16.12
N GLN A 522 -12.92 -8.36 -16.47
CA GLN A 522 -12.25 -8.15 -17.76
C GLN A 522 -13.20 -8.33 -18.94
N GLY A 523 -14.15 -9.28 -18.86
CA GLY A 523 -15.16 -9.48 -19.90
C GLY A 523 -16.05 -8.25 -20.10
N ASP A 524 -16.52 -7.64 -19.01
CA ASP A 524 -17.34 -6.42 -19.07
C ASP A 524 -16.57 -5.25 -19.73
N LEU A 525 -15.28 -5.12 -19.40
CA LEU A 525 -14.42 -4.09 -19.98
C LEU A 525 -14.14 -4.32 -21.47
N ASP A 526 -13.98 -5.57 -21.90
CA ASP A 526 -13.75 -5.92 -23.31
C ASP A 526 -15.02 -5.70 -24.15
N GLU A 527 -16.20 -6.04 -23.63
CA GLU A 527 -17.49 -5.75 -24.27
C GLU A 527 -17.72 -4.24 -24.40
N LEU A 528 -17.48 -3.48 -23.32
CA LEU A 528 -17.56 -2.03 -23.36
C LEU A 528 -16.59 -1.44 -24.39
N ARG A 529 -15.34 -1.92 -24.43
CA ARG A 529 -14.33 -1.45 -25.36
C ARG A 529 -14.77 -1.64 -26.81
N GLU A 530 -15.34 -2.80 -27.14
CA GLU A 530 -15.85 -3.06 -28.47
C GLU A 530 -17.05 -2.16 -28.80
N SER A 531 -17.97 -1.97 -27.86
CA SER A 531 -19.11 -1.05 -28.02
C SER A 531 -18.66 0.39 -28.31
N VAL A 532 -17.64 0.89 -27.57
CA VAL A 532 -17.10 2.24 -27.78
C VAL A 532 -16.37 2.34 -29.13
N ARG A 533 -15.64 1.30 -29.56
CA ARG A 533 -15.00 1.28 -30.88
C ARG A 533 -16.00 1.34 -32.01
N GLU A 534 -17.08 0.59 -31.90
CA GLU A 534 -18.15 0.56 -32.89
C GLU A 534 -18.87 1.90 -32.96
N PHE A 535 -19.16 2.49 -31.79
CA PHE A 535 -19.66 3.85 -31.70
C PHE A 535 -18.72 4.86 -32.35
N ALA A 536 -17.43 4.83 -32.01
CA ALA A 536 -16.44 5.78 -32.51
C ALA A 536 -16.27 5.66 -34.03
N ARG A 537 -16.25 4.44 -34.57
CA ARG A 537 -16.18 4.21 -36.03
C ARG A 537 -17.39 4.78 -36.76
N ARG A 538 -18.58 4.70 -36.15
CA ARG A 538 -19.84 5.18 -36.75
C ARG A 538 -20.03 6.67 -36.61
N GLU A 539 -19.82 7.21 -35.42
CA GLU A 539 -20.18 8.58 -35.06
C GLU A 539 -19.01 9.56 -35.14
N ILE A 540 -17.76 9.08 -34.99
CA ILE A 540 -16.55 9.90 -35.03
C ILE A 540 -15.60 9.42 -36.14
N PRO A 541 -16.06 9.37 -37.41
CA PRO A 541 -15.16 9.06 -38.52
C PRO A 541 -14.09 10.15 -38.66
N GLU A 542 -12.99 9.82 -39.34
CA GLU A 542 -11.87 10.74 -39.56
C GLU A 542 -12.31 12.07 -40.21
N GLU A 543 -13.29 12.04 -41.11
CA GLU A 543 -13.85 13.25 -41.72
C GLU A 543 -14.44 14.22 -40.67
N LEU A 544 -15.16 13.69 -39.68
CA LEU A 544 -15.70 14.51 -38.60
C LEU A 544 -14.57 15.05 -37.73
N ALA A 545 -13.60 14.21 -37.37
CA ALA A 545 -12.46 14.62 -36.55
C ALA A 545 -11.62 15.72 -37.22
N ALA A 546 -11.36 15.60 -38.53
CA ALA A 546 -10.63 16.59 -39.32
C ALA A 546 -11.41 17.90 -39.48
N LYS A 547 -12.71 17.82 -39.78
CA LYS A 547 -13.58 19.00 -39.85
C LYS A 547 -13.63 19.74 -38.50
N THR A 548 -13.80 18.99 -37.42
CA THR A 548 -13.85 19.50 -36.04
C THR A 548 -12.57 20.27 -35.66
N ASP A 549 -11.39 19.73 -36.02
CA ASP A 549 -10.11 20.41 -35.79
C ASP A 549 -9.97 21.68 -36.64
N LYS A 550 -10.33 21.61 -37.92
CA LYS A 550 -10.26 22.74 -38.86
C LYS A 550 -11.17 23.89 -38.45
N ASP A 551 -12.42 23.58 -38.15
CA ASP A 551 -13.46 24.55 -37.80
C ASP A 551 -13.27 25.09 -36.37
N ASN A 552 -12.42 24.44 -35.55
CA ASN A 552 -12.22 24.74 -34.14
C ASN A 552 -13.56 24.76 -33.39
N GLU A 553 -14.41 23.75 -33.59
CA GLU A 553 -15.78 23.73 -33.09
C GLU A 553 -16.22 22.31 -32.70
N PHE A 554 -16.80 22.15 -31.52
CA PHE A 554 -17.32 20.86 -31.06
C PHE A 554 -18.59 20.48 -31.84
N PRO A 555 -18.74 19.23 -32.32
CA PRO A 555 -19.98 18.76 -32.93
C PRO A 555 -21.07 18.58 -31.86
N ASN A 556 -21.86 19.63 -31.61
CA ASN A 556 -22.81 19.68 -30.48
C ASN A 556 -23.87 18.55 -30.46
N ASP A 557 -24.22 17.95 -31.60
CA ASP A 557 -25.11 16.78 -31.66
C ASP A 557 -24.51 15.54 -30.96
N MET A 558 -23.19 15.51 -30.79
CA MET A 558 -22.46 14.42 -30.14
C MET A 558 -22.85 14.24 -28.66
N TRP A 559 -23.27 15.30 -27.97
CA TRP A 559 -23.68 15.19 -26.55
C TRP A 559 -24.85 14.24 -26.36
N LYS A 560 -25.88 14.36 -27.20
CA LYS A 560 -27.03 13.45 -27.16
C LYS A 560 -26.62 12.02 -27.52
N LYS A 561 -25.75 11.85 -28.51
CA LYS A 561 -25.24 10.53 -28.89
C LYS A 561 -24.44 9.86 -27.77
N PHE A 562 -23.62 10.63 -27.04
CA PHE A 562 -22.91 10.13 -25.86
C PHE A 562 -23.86 9.77 -24.72
N GLY A 563 -24.91 10.58 -24.51
CA GLY A 563 -25.93 10.30 -23.49
C GLY A 563 -26.73 9.03 -23.82
N GLU A 564 -27.20 8.89 -25.06
CA GLU A 564 -27.90 7.69 -25.55
C GLU A 564 -27.04 6.42 -25.46
N ALA A 565 -25.73 6.55 -25.68
CA ALA A 565 -24.78 5.45 -25.51
C ALA A 565 -24.40 5.17 -24.04
N GLY A 566 -24.85 6.01 -23.09
CA GLY A 566 -24.56 5.88 -21.65
C GLY A 566 -23.16 6.37 -21.22
N PHE A 567 -22.36 6.91 -22.15
CA PHE A 567 -20.96 7.28 -21.87
C PHE A 567 -20.83 8.46 -20.90
N LEU A 568 -21.80 9.38 -20.86
CA LEU A 568 -21.72 10.56 -19.98
C LEU A 568 -21.89 10.24 -18.48
N GLY A 569 -22.35 9.03 -18.14
CA GLY A 569 -22.69 8.61 -16.78
C GLY A 569 -21.91 7.40 -16.26
N ILE A 570 -20.72 7.10 -16.79
CA ILE A 570 -19.96 5.88 -16.47
C ILE A 570 -19.72 5.69 -14.95
N THR A 571 -19.38 6.76 -14.24
CA THR A 571 -19.12 6.72 -12.77
C THR A 571 -20.31 7.16 -11.93
N ALA A 572 -21.46 7.45 -12.56
CA ALA A 572 -22.66 7.90 -11.86
C ALA A 572 -23.56 6.73 -11.44
N ASP A 573 -24.33 6.93 -10.37
CA ASP A 573 -25.31 5.95 -9.88
C ASP A 573 -26.42 5.74 -10.92
N GLU A 574 -26.93 4.51 -11.01
CA GLU A 574 -28.05 4.14 -11.88
C GLU A 574 -29.32 4.96 -11.57
N GLU A 575 -29.52 5.38 -10.30
CA GLU A 575 -30.69 6.18 -9.91
C GLU A 575 -30.76 7.56 -10.61
N PHE A 576 -29.61 8.06 -11.11
CA PHE A 576 -29.52 9.29 -11.88
C PHE A 576 -29.36 9.05 -13.39
N GLY A 577 -29.45 7.79 -13.84
CA GLY A 577 -29.27 7.37 -15.24
C GLY A 577 -27.84 6.97 -15.61
N GLY A 578 -26.94 6.84 -14.61
CA GLY A 578 -25.56 6.39 -14.84
C GLY A 578 -25.43 4.87 -15.03
N LEU A 579 -24.20 4.41 -15.28
CA LEU A 579 -23.89 2.99 -15.51
C LEU A 579 -23.16 2.32 -14.33
N ALA A 580 -22.75 3.10 -13.34
CA ALA A 580 -22.07 2.62 -12.14
C ALA A 580 -20.87 1.67 -12.38
N MET A 581 -20.08 1.88 -13.44
CA MET A 581 -19.01 0.94 -13.88
C MET A 581 -17.61 1.27 -13.36
N GLY A 582 -17.43 2.37 -12.62
CA GLY A 582 -16.15 2.73 -12.01
C GLY A 582 -15.13 3.32 -12.98
N TYR A 583 -13.87 3.41 -12.56
CA TYR A 583 -12.84 4.19 -13.26
C TYR A 583 -12.12 3.41 -14.36
N GLN A 584 -12.06 2.07 -14.29
CA GLN A 584 -11.54 1.25 -15.39
C GLN A 584 -12.37 1.42 -16.65
N ALA A 585 -13.70 1.31 -16.53
CA ALA A 585 -14.64 1.52 -17.62
C ALA A 585 -14.52 2.95 -18.18
N HIS A 586 -14.35 3.96 -17.31
CA HIS A 586 -14.17 5.34 -17.75
C HIS A 586 -12.88 5.51 -18.56
N CYS A 587 -11.79 4.87 -18.14
CA CYS A 587 -10.53 4.84 -18.91
C CYS A 587 -10.72 4.17 -20.29
N VAL A 588 -11.48 3.09 -20.39
CA VAL A 588 -11.81 2.43 -21.67
C VAL A 588 -12.50 3.41 -22.62
N VAL A 589 -13.56 4.08 -22.17
CA VAL A 589 -14.29 5.07 -22.99
C VAL A 589 -13.36 6.19 -23.42
N MET A 590 -12.57 6.72 -22.48
CA MET A 590 -11.64 7.82 -22.75
C MET A 590 -10.55 7.46 -23.77
N GLU A 591 -9.96 6.27 -23.67
CA GLU A 591 -8.95 5.76 -24.58
C GLU A 591 -9.50 5.62 -26.01
N GLU A 592 -10.62 4.92 -26.18
CA GLU A 592 -11.16 4.63 -27.52
C GLU A 592 -11.76 5.89 -28.19
N LEU A 593 -12.38 6.80 -27.43
CA LEU A 593 -12.80 8.10 -27.98
C LEU A 593 -11.58 8.95 -28.40
N SER A 594 -10.51 8.95 -27.60
CA SER A 594 -9.30 9.72 -27.91
C SER A 594 -8.55 9.16 -29.12
N ARG A 595 -8.66 7.85 -29.36
CA ARG A 595 -8.15 7.19 -30.56
C ARG A 595 -8.84 7.69 -31.83
N ALA A 596 -10.14 8.00 -31.76
CA ALA A 596 -10.88 8.59 -32.88
C ALA A 596 -10.66 10.10 -33.01
N SER A 597 -10.76 10.85 -31.91
CA SER A 597 -10.50 12.30 -31.89
C SER A 597 -10.15 12.75 -30.47
N GLY A 598 -8.90 13.18 -30.26
CA GLY A 598 -8.43 13.68 -28.97
C GLY A 598 -9.27 14.86 -28.47
N SER A 599 -9.63 15.78 -29.36
CA SER A 599 -10.40 16.98 -29.01
C SER A 599 -11.84 16.71 -28.57
N ILE A 600 -12.56 15.80 -29.26
CA ILE A 600 -13.91 15.41 -28.88
C ILE A 600 -13.87 14.65 -27.54
N ALA A 601 -12.89 13.74 -27.38
CA ALA A 601 -12.69 13.00 -26.15
C ALA A 601 -12.33 13.89 -24.96
N LEU A 602 -11.55 14.97 -25.15
CA LEU A 602 -11.25 15.93 -24.10
C LEU A 602 -12.51 16.68 -23.62
N SER A 603 -13.38 17.08 -24.56
CA SER A 603 -14.66 17.71 -24.22
C SER A 603 -15.54 16.73 -23.42
N TYR A 604 -15.63 15.48 -23.87
CA TYR A 604 -16.27 14.39 -23.12
C TYR A 604 -15.69 14.21 -21.70
N ALA A 605 -14.37 14.23 -21.54
CA ALA A 605 -13.72 14.09 -20.23
C ALA A 605 -14.02 15.28 -19.31
N ALA A 606 -14.02 16.51 -19.85
CA ALA A 606 -14.39 17.69 -19.09
C ALA A 606 -15.82 17.61 -18.55
N HIS A 607 -16.74 17.07 -19.35
CA HIS A 607 -18.11 16.83 -18.92
C HIS A 607 -18.24 15.68 -17.91
N SER A 608 -17.81 14.48 -18.29
CA SER A 608 -18.04 13.26 -17.49
C SER A 608 -17.20 13.23 -16.21
N GLN A 609 -15.94 13.66 -16.28
CA GLN A 609 -15.02 13.59 -15.14
C GLN A 609 -14.97 14.89 -14.32
N LEU A 610 -14.92 16.06 -14.96
CA LEU A 610 -14.76 17.31 -14.19
C LEU A 610 -16.07 17.85 -13.64
N CYS A 611 -17.21 17.54 -14.28
CA CYS A 611 -18.52 18.00 -13.83
C CYS A 611 -19.34 16.86 -13.20
N VAL A 612 -19.72 15.85 -13.98
CA VAL A 612 -20.61 14.76 -13.51
C VAL A 612 -20.00 14.03 -12.31
N ASN A 613 -18.76 13.56 -12.41
CA ASN A 613 -18.10 12.87 -11.30
C ASN A 613 -17.92 13.77 -10.06
N GLN A 614 -17.62 15.06 -10.22
CA GLN A 614 -17.51 15.97 -9.07
C GLN A 614 -18.84 16.22 -8.36
N LEU A 615 -19.94 16.29 -9.10
CA LEU A 615 -21.30 16.35 -8.55
C LEU A 615 -21.69 15.02 -7.88
N MET A 616 -21.28 13.88 -8.44
CA MET A 616 -21.48 12.56 -7.83
C MET A 616 -20.75 12.44 -6.49
N LEU A 617 -19.50 12.91 -6.41
CA LEU A 617 -18.70 12.81 -5.19
C LEU A 617 -19.11 13.81 -4.10
N ASN A 618 -19.47 15.05 -4.48
CA ASN A 618 -19.60 16.15 -3.54
C ASN A 618 -21.00 16.76 -3.45
N GLY A 619 -21.92 16.39 -4.35
CA GLY A 619 -23.27 16.91 -4.39
C GLY A 619 -24.15 16.36 -3.27
N SER A 620 -25.02 17.20 -2.72
CA SER A 620 -26.13 16.75 -1.88
C SER A 620 -27.15 15.94 -2.72
N ALA A 621 -27.98 15.12 -2.07
CA ALA A 621 -29.03 14.37 -2.76
C ALA A 621 -29.94 15.26 -3.61
N ALA A 622 -30.26 16.48 -3.14
CA ALA A 622 -31.05 17.44 -3.89
C ALA A 622 -30.31 17.99 -5.12
N GLN A 623 -29.02 18.31 -4.99
CA GLN A 623 -28.19 18.75 -6.13
C GLN A 623 -28.04 17.65 -7.17
N LYS A 624 -27.73 16.42 -6.73
CA LYS A 624 -27.61 15.24 -7.61
C LYS A 624 -28.88 15.02 -8.43
N LYS A 625 -30.04 14.98 -7.76
CA LYS A 625 -31.35 14.84 -8.41
C LYS A 625 -31.68 15.99 -9.38
N LYS A 626 -31.23 17.21 -9.09
CA LYS A 626 -31.47 18.39 -9.94
C LYS A 626 -30.62 18.39 -11.21
N TYR A 627 -29.31 18.14 -11.09
CA TYR A 627 -28.36 18.40 -12.18
C TYR A 627 -27.96 17.15 -12.97
N LEU A 628 -27.80 16.00 -12.32
CA LEU A 628 -27.21 14.82 -12.97
C LEU A 628 -28.05 14.26 -14.13
N PRO A 629 -29.38 14.11 -14.04
CA PRO A 629 -30.15 13.52 -15.13
C PRO A 629 -29.98 14.24 -16.47
N GLY A 630 -30.02 15.58 -16.47
CA GLY A 630 -29.83 16.38 -17.68
C GLY A 630 -28.39 16.37 -18.21
N LEU A 631 -27.40 16.25 -17.32
CA LEU A 631 -25.99 16.10 -17.71
C LEU A 631 -25.71 14.71 -18.29
N ILE A 632 -26.31 13.65 -17.73
CA ILE A 632 -26.10 12.27 -18.17
C ILE A 632 -26.82 11.99 -19.49
N SER A 633 -28.00 12.56 -19.72
CA SER A 633 -28.71 12.46 -21.00
C SER A 633 -28.05 13.23 -22.15
N GLY A 634 -27.14 14.15 -21.83
CA GLY A 634 -26.51 15.05 -22.81
C GLY A 634 -27.40 16.22 -23.23
N GLU A 635 -28.52 16.47 -22.54
CA GLU A 635 -29.34 17.67 -22.73
C GLU A 635 -28.69 18.94 -22.16
N GLN A 636 -27.88 18.77 -21.12
CA GLN A 636 -27.07 19.82 -20.53
C GLN A 636 -25.59 19.48 -20.66
N ILE A 637 -24.77 20.51 -20.76
CA ILE A 637 -23.31 20.40 -20.87
C ILE A 637 -22.66 20.90 -19.58
N GLY A 638 -21.71 20.13 -19.07
CA GLY A 638 -20.98 20.41 -17.84
C GLY A 638 -19.58 20.98 -18.09
N ALA A 639 -19.15 21.87 -17.22
CA ALA A 639 -17.78 22.37 -17.15
C ALA A 639 -17.30 22.54 -15.70
N LEU A 640 -15.98 22.74 -15.54
CA LEU A 640 -15.34 23.10 -14.27
C LEU A 640 -14.46 24.34 -14.48
N ALA A 641 -14.62 25.34 -13.61
CA ALA A 641 -13.95 26.62 -13.69
C ALA A 641 -13.13 26.92 -12.43
N MET A 642 -11.81 26.78 -12.56
CA MET A 642 -10.88 26.97 -11.47
C MET A 642 -9.80 28.01 -11.80
N SER A 643 -9.09 27.80 -12.91
CA SER A 643 -7.94 28.60 -13.34
C SER A 643 -8.29 30.03 -13.72
N GLU A 644 -7.32 30.92 -13.54
CA GLU A 644 -7.40 32.35 -13.87
C GLU A 644 -6.11 32.78 -14.57
N HIS A 645 -6.10 33.96 -15.19
CA HIS A 645 -4.90 34.54 -15.82
C HIS A 645 -3.66 34.54 -14.92
N GLY A 646 -3.85 34.82 -13.63
CA GLY A 646 -2.78 34.82 -12.62
C GLY A 646 -2.65 33.55 -11.79
N ALA A 647 -3.49 32.54 -12.01
CA ALA A 647 -3.57 31.35 -11.15
C ALA A 647 -3.85 30.08 -11.97
N GLY A 648 -2.77 29.38 -12.36
CA GLY A 648 -2.80 28.08 -13.05
C GLY A 648 -2.22 26.97 -12.18
N SER A 649 -0.90 26.79 -12.19
CA SER A 649 -0.21 25.81 -11.32
C SER A 649 -0.39 26.09 -9.82
N ASP A 650 -0.43 27.38 -9.44
CA ASP A 650 -0.79 27.83 -8.10
C ASP A 650 -2.26 28.25 -8.05
N VAL A 651 -3.15 27.29 -8.28
CA VAL A 651 -4.58 27.58 -8.46
C VAL A 651 -5.26 28.16 -7.22
N VAL A 652 -4.70 27.91 -6.03
CA VAL A 652 -5.25 28.42 -4.76
C VAL A 652 -5.05 29.93 -4.58
N SER A 653 -4.22 30.56 -5.42
CA SER A 653 -4.00 32.01 -5.48
C SER A 653 -5.01 32.75 -6.37
N MET A 654 -6.09 32.07 -6.79
CA MET A 654 -7.24 32.65 -7.48
C MET A 654 -7.80 33.89 -6.76
N LYS A 655 -8.31 34.85 -7.54
CA LYS A 655 -8.84 36.14 -7.09
C LYS A 655 -10.34 36.26 -7.24
N THR A 656 -11.01 35.42 -8.04
CA THR A 656 -12.48 35.42 -8.14
C THR A 656 -13.07 35.31 -6.73
N THR A 657 -13.98 36.21 -6.39
CA THR A 657 -14.58 36.31 -5.06
C THR A 657 -16.03 35.85 -5.06
N ALA A 658 -16.52 35.42 -3.90
CA ALA A 658 -17.92 35.12 -3.65
C ALA A 658 -18.31 35.79 -2.33
N LYS A 659 -19.07 36.89 -2.39
CA LYS A 659 -19.50 37.65 -1.20
C LYS A 659 -20.84 37.12 -0.71
N GLU A 660 -20.94 36.80 0.58
CA GLU A 660 -22.21 36.40 1.19
C GLU A 660 -23.22 37.55 1.13
N VAL A 661 -24.44 37.24 0.72
CA VAL A 661 -25.61 38.13 0.66
C VAL A 661 -26.83 37.38 1.18
N ASP A 662 -27.97 38.07 1.32
CA ASP A 662 -29.21 37.38 1.68
C ASP A 662 -29.56 36.31 0.64
N GLY A 663 -29.89 35.10 1.12
CA GLY A 663 -30.21 33.94 0.29
C GLY A 663 -29.04 33.23 -0.42
N GLY A 664 -27.80 33.76 -0.40
CA GLY A 664 -26.70 33.12 -1.15
C GLY A 664 -25.41 33.93 -1.24
N TYR A 665 -24.78 33.91 -2.41
CA TYR A 665 -23.49 34.54 -2.70
C TYR A 665 -23.54 35.32 -4.00
N VAL A 666 -22.77 36.39 -4.09
CA VAL A 666 -22.53 37.13 -5.34
C VAL A 666 -21.09 36.90 -5.78
N LEU A 667 -20.91 36.33 -6.96
CA LEU A 667 -19.62 36.01 -7.55
C LEU A 667 -19.13 37.13 -8.47
N ASN A 668 -17.85 37.49 -8.32
CA ASN A 668 -17.18 38.49 -9.15
C ASN A 668 -15.76 38.04 -9.52
N GLY A 669 -15.44 38.03 -10.81
CA GLY A 669 -14.10 37.71 -11.32
C GLY A 669 -14.11 37.13 -12.73
N THR A 670 -12.95 36.62 -13.15
CA THR A 670 -12.79 35.95 -14.45
C THR A 670 -12.10 34.61 -14.28
N LYS A 671 -12.50 33.64 -15.11
CA LYS A 671 -11.90 32.31 -15.21
C LYS A 671 -11.35 32.12 -16.62
N MET A 672 -10.24 31.41 -16.73
CA MET A 672 -9.48 31.29 -17.97
C MET A 672 -9.14 29.84 -18.27
N TRP A 673 -9.14 29.49 -19.56
CA TRP A 673 -8.87 28.13 -20.06
C TRP A 673 -9.96 27.11 -19.68
N ILE A 674 -11.23 27.52 -19.65
CA ILE A 674 -12.32 26.65 -19.19
C ILE A 674 -12.86 25.82 -20.35
N THR A 675 -12.49 24.54 -20.36
CA THR A 675 -13.02 23.54 -21.29
C THR A 675 -14.53 23.39 -21.13
N ASN A 676 -15.25 23.32 -22.25
CA ASN A 676 -16.70 23.37 -22.40
C ASN A 676 -17.37 24.66 -21.91
N GLY A 677 -16.61 25.60 -21.32
CA GLY A 677 -17.15 26.84 -20.75
C GLY A 677 -18.05 27.64 -21.70
N PRO A 678 -17.70 27.81 -23.00
CA PRO A 678 -18.56 28.50 -23.96
C PRO A 678 -19.94 27.89 -24.19
N ASP A 679 -20.09 26.57 -24.00
CA ASP A 679 -21.30 25.81 -24.32
C ASP A 679 -21.99 25.23 -23.08
N ALA A 680 -21.36 25.37 -21.91
CA ALA A 680 -21.83 24.77 -20.67
C ALA A 680 -23.16 25.38 -20.22
N HIS A 681 -24.00 24.53 -19.62
CA HIS A 681 -25.22 24.91 -18.93
C HIS A 681 -24.97 24.97 -17.41
N THR A 682 -24.16 24.04 -16.91
CA THR A 682 -23.82 23.92 -15.49
C THR A 682 -22.29 23.94 -15.32
N ILE A 683 -21.80 24.82 -14.45
CA ILE A 683 -20.35 24.97 -14.20
C ILE A 683 -20.05 24.82 -12.70
N VAL A 684 -19.10 23.96 -12.36
CA VAL A 684 -18.52 23.92 -11.01
C VAL A 684 -17.46 25.01 -10.89
N VAL A 685 -17.74 26.08 -10.16
CA VAL A 685 -16.89 27.27 -10.05
C VAL A 685 -16.23 27.34 -8.67
N TYR A 686 -14.92 27.58 -8.63
CA TYR A 686 -14.19 27.83 -7.39
C TYR A 686 -13.94 29.33 -7.19
N ALA A 687 -14.33 29.85 -6.03
CA ALA A 687 -14.17 31.27 -5.69
C ALA A 687 -13.80 31.46 -4.21
N LYS A 688 -13.19 32.61 -3.90
CA LYS A 688 -12.80 33.03 -2.55
C LYS A 688 -14.00 33.64 -1.81
N THR A 689 -14.49 32.92 -0.81
CA THR A 689 -15.45 33.44 0.19
C THR A 689 -14.72 34.20 1.30
N GLN A 690 -13.46 33.84 1.57
CA GLN A 690 -12.56 34.58 2.47
C GLN A 690 -11.22 34.82 1.78
N PRO A 691 -11.04 35.95 1.08
CA PRO A 691 -9.82 36.24 0.32
C PRO A 691 -8.52 36.12 1.15
N ASP A 692 -8.56 36.57 2.40
CA ASP A 692 -7.40 36.61 3.30
C ASP A 692 -7.05 35.24 3.91
N ALA A 693 -7.93 34.23 3.81
CA ALA A 693 -7.73 32.90 4.40
C ALA A 693 -6.96 31.93 3.47
N ALA A 694 -6.35 32.44 2.38
CA ALA A 694 -5.60 31.65 1.40
C ALA A 694 -6.41 30.42 0.93
N SER A 695 -5.81 29.23 0.91
CA SER A 695 -6.48 27.98 0.48
C SER A 695 -7.68 27.59 1.35
N LYS A 696 -7.74 28.05 2.60
CA LYS A 696 -8.84 27.78 3.54
C LYS A 696 -10.05 28.68 3.31
N GLY A 697 -9.97 29.67 2.43
CA GLY A 697 -11.06 30.61 2.12
C GLY A 697 -11.76 30.35 0.80
N ILE A 698 -11.57 29.17 0.19
CA ILE A 698 -12.12 28.82 -1.12
C ILE A 698 -13.39 27.98 -0.94
N THR A 699 -14.43 28.28 -1.71
CA THR A 699 -15.69 27.53 -1.78
C THR A 699 -15.96 27.10 -3.23
N ALA A 700 -16.57 25.93 -3.40
CA ALA A 700 -17.03 25.44 -4.70
C ALA A 700 -18.53 25.74 -4.86
N PHE A 701 -18.94 26.17 -6.04
CA PHE A 701 -20.30 26.58 -6.37
C PHE A 701 -20.78 25.89 -7.64
N ILE A 702 -22.07 25.58 -7.72
CA ILE A 702 -22.74 25.19 -8.95
C ILE A 702 -23.35 26.45 -9.56
N VAL A 703 -22.86 26.87 -10.72
CA VAL A 703 -23.33 28.06 -11.42
C VAL A 703 -24.04 27.64 -12.71
N GLU A 704 -25.30 28.07 -12.85
CA GLU A 704 -26.06 27.94 -14.09
C GLU A 704 -25.67 29.11 -15.01
N THR A 705 -25.33 28.83 -16.28
CA THR A 705 -24.84 29.86 -17.21
C THR A 705 -25.92 30.84 -17.67
N THR A 706 -27.19 30.55 -17.37
CA THR A 706 -28.32 31.47 -17.53
C THR A 706 -28.40 32.54 -16.44
N ALA A 707 -27.60 32.42 -15.38
CA ALA A 707 -27.58 33.40 -14.29
C ALA A 707 -27.18 34.79 -14.81
N LYS A 708 -27.93 35.83 -14.40
CA LYS A 708 -27.63 37.21 -14.77
C LYS A 708 -26.21 37.57 -14.31
N GLY A 709 -25.45 38.19 -15.21
CA GLY A 709 -24.06 38.61 -14.94
C GLY A 709 -22.99 37.61 -15.40
N PHE A 710 -23.38 36.39 -15.79
CA PHE A 710 -22.48 35.45 -16.43
C PHE A 710 -22.32 35.79 -17.92
N SER A 711 -21.09 35.73 -18.43
CA SER A 711 -20.84 35.82 -19.87
C SER A 711 -19.54 35.11 -20.27
N VAL A 712 -19.41 34.80 -21.56
CA VAL A 712 -18.19 34.25 -22.16
C VAL A 712 -17.50 35.41 -22.87
N ALA A 713 -16.32 35.82 -22.39
CA ALA A 713 -15.58 36.93 -22.99
C ALA A 713 -15.07 36.58 -24.40
N GLN A 714 -14.52 35.37 -24.53
CA GLN A 714 -14.04 34.84 -25.81
C GLN A 714 -13.92 33.32 -25.77
N LYS A 715 -14.08 32.71 -26.95
CA LYS A 715 -13.61 31.35 -27.22
C LYS A 715 -12.17 31.41 -27.74
N LEU A 716 -11.34 30.50 -27.27
CA LEU A 716 -9.89 30.53 -27.49
C LEU A 716 -9.50 29.67 -28.71
N ASP A 717 -8.59 30.21 -29.52
CA ASP A 717 -7.97 29.51 -30.65
C ASP A 717 -6.68 28.82 -30.17
N LYS A 718 -6.64 27.48 -30.27
CA LYS A 718 -5.62 26.63 -29.64
C LYS A 718 -4.75 25.91 -30.68
N LEU A 719 -3.54 25.53 -30.26
CA LEU A 719 -2.61 24.70 -31.04
C LEU A 719 -3.25 23.37 -31.49
N GLY A 720 -3.82 22.65 -30.54
CA GLY A 720 -4.56 21.40 -30.73
C GLY A 720 -5.78 21.37 -29.83
N MET A 721 -6.43 20.22 -29.74
CA MET A 721 -7.69 20.04 -29.02
C MET A 721 -8.77 21.03 -29.49
N ARG A 722 -8.79 21.32 -30.80
CA ARG A 722 -9.59 22.39 -31.40
C ARG A 722 -11.09 22.08 -31.44
N GLY A 723 -11.46 20.81 -31.42
CA GLY A 723 -12.84 20.36 -31.16
C GLY A 723 -13.30 20.46 -29.72
N SER A 724 -12.46 20.86 -28.78
CA SER A 724 -12.84 21.06 -27.38
C SER A 724 -12.97 22.55 -27.13
N ASN A 725 -14.19 23.08 -27.11
CA ASN A 725 -14.41 24.50 -26.91
C ASN A 725 -13.83 24.96 -25.56
N THR A 726 -13.04 26.03 -25.56
CA THR A 726 -12.36 26.54 -24.36
C THR A 726 -12.55 28.04 -24.29
N GLY A 727 -12.99 28.55 -23.15
CA GLY A 727 -13.35 29.96 -23.01
C GLY A 727 -12.70 30.67 -21.85
N GLU A 728 -12.73 32.00 -21.97
CA GLU A 728 -12.63 32.92 -20.85
C GLU A 728 -14.04 33.25 -20.36
N LEU A 729 -14.29 33.04 -19.06
CA LEU A 729 -15.60 33.25 -18.44
C LEU A 729 -15.55 34.47 -17.53
N VAL A 730 -16.61 35.26 -17.53
CA VAL A 730 -16.76 36.47 -16.73
C VAL A 730 -17.96 36.30 -15.80
N PHE A 731 -17.74 36.65 -14.53
CA PHE A 731 -18.76 36.71 -13.49
C PHE A 731 -18.83 38.16 -13.01
N GLU A 732 -19.91 38.86 -13.36
CA GLU A 732 -20.19 40.23 -12.95
C GLU A 732 -21.48 40.24 -12.11
N ASP A 733 -21.33 40.32 -10.80
CA ASP A 733 -22.44 40.24 -9.84
C ASP A 733 -23.36 39.02 -10.01
N VAL A 734 -22.78 37.86 -10.29
CA VAL A 734 -23.53 36.61 -10.48
C VAL A 734 -24.06 36.09 -9.15
N PHE A 735 -25.37 36.15 -8.95
CA PHE A 735 -26.01 35.57 -7.77
C PHE A 735 -26.05 34.03 -7.85
N VAL A 736 -25.56 33.38 -6.81
CA VAL A 736 -25.59 31.93 -6.61
C VAL A 736 -26.33 31.62 -5.32
N PRO A 737 -27.45 30.88 -5.36
CA PRO A 737 -28.24 30.61 -4.18
C PRO A 737 -27.51 29.67 -3.22
N LYS A 738 -27.85 29.70 -1.93
CA LYS A 738 -27.13 28.94 -0.89
C LYS A 738 -27.14 27.43 -1.14
N GLU A 739 -28.21 26.89 -1.70
CA GLU A 739 -28.33 25.47 -2.08
C GLU A 739 -27.41 25.05 -3.23
N ASN A 740 -26.79 26.00 -3.93
CA ASN A 740 -25.80 25.75 -4.98
C ASN A 740 -24.35 25.80 -4.47
N VAL A 741 -24.13 25.93 -3.16
CA VAL A 741 -22.81 25.64 -2.57
C VAL A 741 -22.54 24.14 -2.67
N LEU A 742 -21.45 23.75 -3.33
CA LEU A 742 -21.05 22.35 -3.49
C LEU A 742 -20.13 21.96 -2.32
N GLY A 743 -20.58 21.01 -1.50
CA GLY A 743 -19.91 20.67 -0.25
C GLY A 743 -20.16 21.73 0.83
N GLU A 744 -19.09 22.18 1.49
CA GLU A 744 -19.16 23.15 2.60
C GLU A 744 -18.45 24.45 2.25
N VAL A 745 -18.95 25.56 2.81
CA VAL A 745 -18.30 26.89 2.72
C VAL A 745 -16.87 26.79 3.26
N ASN A 746 -15.93 27.44 2.57
CA ASN A 746 -14.49 27.44 2.89
C ASN A 746 -13.81 26.05 2.78
N ARG A 747 -14.50 25.04 2.23
CA ARG A 747 -13.98 23.68 2.02
C ARG A 747 -13.86 23.32 0.54
N GLY A 748 -13.79 24.30 -0.35
CA GLY A 748 -13.60 24.09 -1.79
C GLY A 748 -12.33 23.31 -2.13
N VAL A 749 -11.22 23.52 -1.41
CA VAL A 749 -10.01 22.70 -1.61
C VAL A 749 -10.26 21.23 -1.29
N ARG A 750 -11.12 20.90 -0.32
CA ARG A 750 -11.52 19.50 -0.09
C ARG A 750 -12.26 18.95 -1.30
N VAL A 751 -13.27 19.66 -1.81
CA VAL A 751 -14.02 19.26 -3.01
C VAL A 751 -13.10 19.02 -4.21
N LEU A 752 -12.09 19.89 -4.39
CA LEU A 752 -11.06 19.69 -5.41
C LEU A 752 -10.26 18.39 -5.18
N MET A 753 -9.74 18.20 -3.97
CA MET A 753 -8.90 17.03 -3.64
C MET A 753 -9.68 15.71 -3.63
N GLU A 754 -11.00 15.73 -3.45
CA GLU A 754 -11.82 14.52 -3.46
C GLU A 754 -11.89 13.88 -4.87
N GLY A 755 -11.71 14.66 -5.94
CA GLY A 755 -11.79 14.20 -7.34
C GLY A 755 -10.51 14.36 -8.17
N LEU A 756 -9.54 15.19 -7.76
CA LEU A 756 -8.38 15.55 -8.60
C LEU A 756 -7.48 14.36 -8.98
N ASP A 757 -7.25 13.40 -8.08
CA ASP A 757 -6.43 12.23 -8.42
C ASP A 757 -7.16 11.28 -9.37
N LEU A 758 -8.48 11.15 -9.23
CA LEU A 758 -9.33 10.40 -10.16
C LEU A 758 -9.40 11.07 -11.53
N GLU A 759 -9.47 12.41 -11.57
CA GLU A 759 -9.35 13.20 -12.80
C GLU A 759 -8.04 12.87 -13.54
N ARG A 760 -6.90 12.86 -12.84
CA ARG A 760 -5.60 12.53 -13.43
C ARG A 760 -5.57 11.11 -13.96
N LEU A 761 -6.12 10.16 -13.21
CA LEU A 761 -6.21 8.76 -13.62
C LEU A 761 -7.01 8.62 -14.92
N VAL A 762 -8.23 9.14 -14.99
CA VAL A 762 -9.06 9.02 -16.21
C VAL A 762 -8.44 9.75 -17.39
N LEU A 763 -7.90 10.96 -17.18
CA LEU A 763 -7.24 11.71 -18.25
C LEU A 763 -5.97 11.00 -18.76
N SER A 764 -5.35 10.11 -17.99
CA SER A 764 -4.17 9.34 -18.45
C SER A 764 -4.49 8.35 -19.57
N ALA A 765 -5.76 7.99 -19.74
CA ALA A 765 -6.23 7.17 -20.85
C ALA A 765 -6.29 7.91 -22.19
N GLY A 766 -6.45 9.24 -22.18
CA GLY A 766 -6.49 10.05 -23.39
C GLY A 766 -5.22 9.94 -24.26
N PRO A 767 -4.01 10.13 -23.68
CA PRO A 767 -2.74 9.87 -24.34
C PRO A 767 -2.60 8.46 -24.92
N LEU A 768 -3.19 7.44 -24.29
CA LEU A 768 -3.15 6.06 -24.80
C LEU A 768 -3.85 5.95 -26.15
N GLY A 769 -5.04 6.56 -26.26
CA GLY A 769 -5.80 6.62 -27.51
C GLY A 769 -5.02 7.30 -28.63
N LEU A 770 -4.35 8.43 -28.32
CA LEU A 770 -3.52 9.15 -29.29
C LEU A 770 -2.28 8.35 -29.74
N MET A 771 -1.65 7.59 -28.84
CA MET A 771 -0.55 6.69 -29.18
C MET A 771 -1.01 5.55 -30.07
N GLN A 772 -2.15 4.93 -29.75
CA GLN A 772 -2.73 3.89 -30.59
C GLN A 772 -3.12 4.44 -31.98
N ALA A 773 -3.75 5.63 -32.05
CA ALA A 773 -4.09 6.28 -33.31
C ALA A 773 -2.84 6.61 -34.17
N SER A 774 -1.74 6.98 -33.52
CA SER A 774 -0.44 7.17 -34.19
C SER A 774 0.04 5.86 -34.83
N LEU A 775 0.00 4.75 -34.09
CA LEU A 775 0.37 3.43 -34.60
C LEU A 775 -0.57 2.96 -35.72
N ASP A 776 -1.87 3.20 -35.60
CA ASP A 776 -2.88 2.82 -36.59
C ASP A 776 -2.65 3.48 -37.96
N ASN A 777 -2.12 4.71 -37.97
CA ASN A 777 -1.79 5.42 -39.20
C ASN A 777 -0.43 4.98 -39.76
N VAL A 778 0.56 4.82 -38.88
CA VAL A 778 1.95 4.60 -39.28
C VAL A 778 2.23 3.16 -39.70
N LEU A 779 1.65 2.16 -39.02
CA LEU A 779 1.92 0.76 -39.33
C LEU A 779 1.48 0.40 -40.77
N PRO A 780 0.25 0.71 -41.22
CA PRO A 780 -0.13 0.47 -42.62
C PRO A 780 0.74 1.27 -43.60
N TYR A 781 1.00 2.55 -43.32
CA TYR A 781 1.78 3.41 -44.21
C TYR A 781 3.20 2.88 -44.42
N THR A 782 3.90 2.52 -43.34
CA THR A 782 5.29 2.05 -43.40
C THR A 782 5.44 0.69 -44.10
N HIS A 783 4.41 -0.15 -44.06
CA HIS A 783 4.38 -1.44 -44.76
C HIS A 783 4.00 -1.32 -46.24
N GLN A 784 3.38 -0.21 -46.66
CA GLN A 784 3.01 0.05 -48.05
C GLN A 784 4.03 0.96 -48.77
N ARG A 785 4.55 1.98 -48.10
CA ARG A 785 5.49 2.94 -48.67
C ARG A 785 6.83 2.28 -48.93
N LYS A 786 7.32 2.37 -50.17
CA LYS A 786 8.63 1.83 -50.56
C LYS A 786 9.67 2.92 -50.80
N GLN A 787 10.88 2.70 -50.32
CA GLN A 787 12.10 3.42 -50.69
C GLN A 787 13.23 2.41 -50.82
N PHE A 788 14.21 2.67 -51.69
CA PHE A 788 15.29 1.71 -51.98
C PHE A 788 14.79 0.31 -52.38
N GLY A 789 13.62 0.24 -53.04
CA GLY A 789 13.03 -1.00 -53.56
C GLY A 789 12.25 -1.85 -52.55
N THR A 790 12.28 -1.54 -51.25
CA THR A 790 11.61 -2.31 -50.19
C THR A 790 10.62 -1.44 -49.39
N PRO A 791 9.59 -2.04 -48.75
CA PRO A 791 8.79 -1.35 -47.75
C PRO A 791 9.67 -0.73 -46.66
N ILE A 792 9.41 0.53 -46.29
CA ILE A 792 10.25 1.23 -45.31
C ILE A 792 10.20 0.58 -43.93
N ALA A 793 9.14 -0.18 -43.61
CA ALA A 793 9.04 -1.00 -42.41
C ALA A 793 10.14 -2.07 -42.26
N HIS A 794 10.83 -2.45 -43.35
CA HIS A 794 11.95 -3.42 -43.29
C HIS A 794 13.31 -2.76 -43.02
N ASN A 795 13.38 -1.43 -42.97
CA ASN A 795 14.61 -0.73 -42.64
C ASN A 795 14.82 -0.75 -41.12
N GLN A 796 15.99 -1.20 -40.66
CA GLN A 796 16.26 -1.43 -39.24
C GLN A 796 16.01 -0.20 -38.35
N LEU A 797 16.32 1.01 -38.82
CA LEU A 797 16.05 2.25 -38.07
C LEU A 797 14.55 2.55 -37.94
N VAL A 798 13.75 2.18 -38.94
CA VAL A 798 12.28 2.29 -38.88
C VAL A 798 11.72 1.25 -37.93
N GLN A 799 12.21 0.00 -37.98
CA GLN A 799 11.80 -1.06 -37.06
C GLN A 799 12.07 -0.68 -35.60
N GLY A 800 13.23 -0.12 -35.31
CA GLY A 800 13.57 0.37 -33.97
C GLY A 800 12.56 1.42 -33.47
N LYS A 801 12.22 2.40 -34.32
CA LYS A 801 11.25 3.44 -33.96
C LYS A 801 9.83 2.88 -33.76
N LEU A 802 9.39 1.95 -34.62
CA LEU A 802 8.09 1.27 -34.44
C LEU A 802 8.05 0.47 -33.13
N ALA A 803 9.14 -0.21 -32.79
CA ALA A 803 9.27 -0.96 -31.53
C ALA A 803 9.23 -0.03 -30.30
N ASP A 804 9.90 1.12 -30.37
CA ASP A 804 9.87 2.13 -29.30
C ASP A 804 8.47 2.71 -29.13
N MET A 805 7.79 3.06 -30.24
CA MET A 805 6.42 3.58 -30.20
C MET A 805 5.46 2.58 -29.53
N TYR A 806 5.51 1.31 -29.93
CA TYR A 806 4.67 0.26 -29.35
C TYR A 806 4.98 0.03 -27.86
N THR A 807 6.26 -0.03 -27.50
CA THR A 807 6.68 -0.26 -26.11
C THR A 807 6.23 0.87 -25.19
N LYS A 808 6.39 2.13 -25.63
CA LYS A 808 5.91 3.31 -24.89
C LYS A 808 4.41 3.24 -24.64
N TYR A 809 3.63 2.96 -25.69
CA TYR A 809 2.19 2.78 -25.58
C TYR A 809 1.81 1.68 -24.59
N ARG A 810 2.37 0.47 -24.73
CA ARG A 810 2.04 -0.67 -23.85
C ARG A 810 2.45 -0.43 -22.41
N ALA A 811 3.58 0.23 -22.16
CA ALA A 811 4.02 0.60 -20.82
C ALA A 811 3.06 1.62 -20.18
N SER A 812 2.68 2.67 -20.91
CA SER A 812 1.71 3.66 -20.43
C SER A 812 0.33 3.05 -20.18
N GLN A 813 -0.12 2.15 -21.05
CA GLN A 813 -1.40 1.46 -20.93
C GLN A 813 -1.41 0.55 -19.69
N ALA A 814 -0.37 -0.27 -19.51
CA ALA A 814 -0.24 -1.14 -18.35
C ALA A 814 -0.25 -0.36 -17.03
N PHE A 815 0.45 0.77 -16.96
CA PHE A 815 0.47 1.62 -15.76
C PHE A 815 -0.90 2.27 -15.50
N THR A 816 -1.53 2.85 -16.52
CA THR A 816 -2.86 3.48 -16.37
C THR A 816 -3.91 2.48 -15.88
N TYR A 817 -4.00 1.33 -16.53
CA TYR A 817 -5.01 0.33 -16.19
C TYR A 817 -4.73 -0.39 -14.87
N SER A 818 -3.46 -0.56 -14.47
CA SER A 818 -3.14 -1.13 -13.16
C SER A 818 -3.60 -0.22 -12.02
N ILE A 819 -3.45 1.10 -12.17
CA ILE A 819 -3.92 2.06 -11.18
C ILE A 819 -5.45 2.14 -11.18
N ALA A 820 -6.10 2.17 -12.35
CA ALA A 820 -7.55 2.16 -12.43
C ALA A 820 -8.16 0.91 -11.77
N ARG A 821 -7.55 -0.25 -12.02
CA ARG A 821 -7.93 -1.51 -11.39
C ARG A 821 -7.76 -1.48 -9.88
N ALA A 822 -6.63 -1.02 -9.37
CA ALA A 822 -6.39 -0.91 -7.94
C ALA A 822 -7.41 0.03 -7.25
N VAL A 823 -7.74 1.15 -7.90
CA VAL A 823 -8.78 2.08 -7.40
C VAL A 823 -10.13 1.39 -7.32
N ASP A 824 -10.57 0.69 -8.36
CA ASP A 824 -11.86 0.00 -8.36
C ASP A 824 -11.89 -1.20 -7.38
N GLU A 825 -10.85 -2.04 -7.35
CA GLU A 825 -10.78 -3.18 -6.44
C GLU A 825 -10.72 -2.74 -4.96
N SER A 826 -10.23 -1.53 -4.67
CA SER A 826 -10.22 -0.95 -3.32
C SER A 826 -11.55 -0.28 -2.91
N HIS A 827 -12.63 -0.36 -3.70
CA HIS A 827 -13.87 0.42 -3.47
C HIS A 827 -14.47 0.34 -2.06
N ALA A 828 -14.33 -0.78 -1.35
CA ALA A 828 -14.81 -0.97 0.01
C ALA A 828 -14.01 -0.16 1.05
N SER A 829 -12.75 0.18 0.75
CA SER A 829 -11.86 1.01 1.55
C SER A 829 -10.88 1.72 0.59
N PRO A 830 -11.33 2.80 -0.08
CA PRO A 830 -10.60 3.37 -1.22
C PRO A 830 -9.16 3.74 -0.87
N ASP A 831 -8.21 3.12 -1.56
CA ASP A 831 -6.78 3.45 -1.47
C ASP A 831 -6.34 4.12 -2.77
N ILE A 832 -6.56 5.43 -2.84
CA ILE A 832 -6.19 6.26 -4.00
C ILE A 832 -4.88 6.98 -3.68
N ARG A 833 -3.80 6.51 -4.28
CA ARG A 833 -2.46 7.08 -4.10
C ARG A 833 -2.22 8.19 -5.10
N THR A 834 -2.05 9.42 -4.58
CA THR A 834 -1.78 10.63 -5.37
C THR A 834 -0.59 10.46 -6.32
N GLN A 835 0.50 9.83 -5.86
CA GLN A 835 1.70 9.60 -6.66
C GLN A 835 1.46 8.67 -7.84
N ASP A 836 0.57 7.70 -7.70
CA ASP A 836 0.28 6.70 -8.73
C ASP A 836 -0.58 7.33 -9.84
N CYS A 837 -1.64 8.05 -9.44
CA CYS A 837 -2.48 8.80 -10.39
C CYS A 837 -1.71 9.90 -11.12
N ALA A 838 -0.87 10.67 -10.41
CA ALA A 838 -0.03 11.69 -11.02
C ALA A 838 1.07 11.08 -11.92
N GLY A 839 1.61 9.92 -11.53
CA GLY A 839 2.61 9.18 -12.30
C GLY A 839 2.06 8.64 -13.62
N ALA A 840 0.84 8.09 -13.60
CA ALA A 840 0.18 7.55 -14.79
C ALA A 840 0.03 8.61 -15.90
N ILE A 841 -0.60 9.76 -15.59
CA ILE A 841 -0.77 10.85 -16.57
C ILE A 841 0.56 11.50 -16.94
N LEU A 842 1.53 11.65 -16.01
CA LEU A 842 2.85 12.18 -16.32
C LEU A 842 3.54 11.33 -17.39
N TYR A 843 3.59 10.02 -17.19
CA TYR A 843 4.26 9.10 -18.10
C TYR A 843 3.51 9.01 -19.43
N ALA A 844 2.19 8.82 -19.41
CA ALA A 844 1.40 8.68 -20.63
C ALA A 844 1.42 9.94 -21.51
N ALA A 845 1.32 11.14 -20.92
CA ALA A 845 1.33 12.40 -21.66
C ALA A 845 2.64 12.63 -22.43
N GLU A 846 3.79 12.50 -21.76
CA GLU A 846 5.09 12.72 -22.39
C GLU A 846 5.38 11.67 -23.47
N ARG A 847 5.00 10.40 -23.23
CA ARG A 847 5.14 9.34 -24.22
C ARG A 847 4.24 9.57 -25.45
N ALA A 848 3.03 10.10 -25.28
CA ALA A 848 2.15 10.39 -26.41
C ALA A 848 2.72 11.46 -27.35
N SER A 849 3.31 12.53 -26.82
CA SER A 849 3.99 13.53 -27.65
C SER A 849 5.16 12.95 -28.43
N GLU A 850 5.97 12.09 -27.80
CA GLU A 850 7.09 11.41 -28.47
C GLU A 850 6.60 10.47 -29.59
N VAL A 851 5.60 9.65 -29.29
CA VAL A 851 5.02 8.70 -30.26
C VAL A 851 4.38 9.44 -31.43
N ALA A 852 3.66 10.54 -31.19
CA ALA A 852 3.05 11.34 -32.25
C ALA A 852 4.11 12.06 -33.11
N ALA A 853 5.20 12.54 -32.51
CA ALA A 853 6.32 13.12 -33.25
C ALA A 853 7.03 12.06 -34.12
N ASP A 854 7.24 10.86 -33.58
CA ASP A 854 7.78 9.73 -34.33
C ASP A 854 6.87 9.28 -35.47
N ALA A 855 5.55 9.37 -35.29
CA ALA A 855 4.58 9.10 -36.34
C ALA A 855 4.73 10.04 -37.54
N ILE A 856 4.85 11.35 -37.29
CA ILE A 856 5.16 12.34 -38.33
C ILE A 856 6.48 11.97 -39.03
N GLN A 857 7.53 11.67 -38.27
CA GLN A 857 8.84 11.35 -38.82
C GLN A 857 8.81 10.10 -39.71
N LEU A 858 8.09 9.06 -39.31
CA LEU A 858 7.94 7.81 -40.07
C LEU A 858 7.13 7.99 -41.35
N MET A 859 6.18 8.94 -41.36
CA MET A 859 5.43 9.29 -42.56
C MET A 859 6.19 10.27 -43.47
N GLY A 860 7.27 10.89 -42.96
CA GLY A 860 8.12 11.82 -43.70
C GLY A 860 7.35 13.07 -44.13
N GLY A 861 7.56 13.51 -45.38
CA GLY A 861 6.84 14.67 -45.91
C GLY A 861 5.32 14.56 -45.79
N MET A 862 4.75 13.36 -45.96
CA MET A 862 3.31 13.12 -45.79
C MET A 862 2.85 13.39 -44.36
N GLY A 863 3.64 13.02 -43.35
CA GLY A 863 3.30 13.25 -41.94
C GLY A 863 3.22 14.72 -41.55
N TYR A 864 3.80 15.61 -42.35
CA TYR A 864 3.77 17.05 -42.14
C TYR A 864 2.57 17.74 -42.84
N MET A 865 1.85 17.00 -43.68
CA MET A 865 0.69 17.46 -44.42
C MET A 865 -0.60 17.23 -43.60
N ASN A 866 -1.60 18.10 -43.75
CA ASN A 866 -2.87 18.00 -43.00
C ASN A 866 -3.83 16.93 -43.59
N GLU A 867 -3.47 16.32 -44.71
CA GLU A 867 -4.17 15.23 -45.38
C GLU A 867 -4.15 13.93 -44.58
N VAL A 868 -3.27 13.82 -43.59
CA VAL A 868 -3.18 12.69 -42.65
C VAL A 868 -3.27 13.19 -41.20
N PRO A 869 -3.84 12.41 -40.28
CA PRO A 869 -4.17 12.91 -38.94
C PRO A 869 -2.97 13.04 -38.00
N VAL A 870 -1.79 12.53 -38.34
CA VAL A 870 -0.64 12.49 -37.40
C VAL A 870 -0.17 13.87 -36.96
N GLY A 871 -0.28 14.90 -37.81
CA GLY A 871 -0.02 16.29 -37.44
C GLY A 871 -1.03 16.83 -36.42
N ARG A 872 -2.31 16.47 -36.56
CA ARG A 872 -3.37 16.77 -35.56
C ARG A 872 -3.09 16.05 -34.25
N ILE A 873 -2.78 14.76 -34.30
CA ILE A 873 -2.53 13.93 -33.12
C ILE A 873 -1.38 14.50 -32.27
N LEU A 874 -0.29 14.97 -32.88
CA LEU A 874 0.80 15.62 -32.13
C LEU A 874 0.35 16.91 -31.44
N ARG A 875 -0.41 17.76 -32.14
CA ARG A 875 -0.93 19.01 -31.58
C ARG A 875 -1.87 18.73 -30.41
N ASP A 876 -2.71 17.70 -30.53
CA ASP A 876 -3.64 17.26 -29.48
C ASP A 876 -2.87 16.70 -28.26
N ALA A 877 -1.88 15.83 -28.50
CA ALA A 877 -1.09 15.18 -27.44
C ALA A 877 -0.42 16.19 -26.51
N LYS A 878 0.03 17.33 -27.05
CA LYS A 878 0.79 18.33 -26.28
C LYS A 878 0.02 18.90 -25.09
N LEU A 879 -1.31 19.01 -25.17
CA LEU A 879 -2.09 19.55 -24.05
C LEU A 879 -1.98 18.69 -22.79
N TYR A 880 -1.82 17.37 -22.92
CA TYR A 880 -1.78 16.47 -21.77
C TYR A 880 -0.54 16.66 -20.89
N GLU A 881 0.51 17.33 -21.36
CA GLU A 881 1.66 17.74 -20.53
C GLU A 881 1.38 19.02 -19.72
N ILE A 882 0.30 19.74 -20.01
CA ILE A 882 -0.01 21.09 -19.51
C ILE A 882 -1.29 21.11 -18.67
N GLY A 883 -2.39 20.57 -19.20
CA GLY A 883 -3.70 20.53 -18.55
C GLY A 883 -3.75 19.62 -17.31
N ALA A 884 -4.75 19.80 -16.44
CA ALA A 884 -4.90 19.04 -15.18
C ALA A 884 -3.64 19.05 -14.27
N GLY A 885 -2.87 20.13 -14.35
CA GLY A 885 -1.55 20.31 -13.73
C GLY A 885 -0.43 19.83 -14.64
N THR A 886 0.58 20.69 -14.83
CA THR A 886 1.68 20.39 -15.76
C THR A 886 2.52 19.19 -15.32
N SER A 887 3.33 18.66 -16.23
CA SER A 887 4.32 17.62 -15.91
C SER A 887 5.21 17.98 -14.71
N GLU A 888 5.57 19.26 -14.53
CA GLU A 888 6.33 19.75 -13.37
C GLU A 888 5.49 19.69 -12.08
N VAL A 889 4.23 20.12 -12.13
CA VAL A 889 3.31 20.03 -10.98
C VAL A 889 3.12 18.58 -10.55
N ARG A 890 3.00 17.65 -11.50
CA ARG A 890 2.88 16.22 -11.23
C ARG A 890 4.14 15.67 -10.58
N ARG A 891 5.33 15.98 -11.11
CA ARG A 891 6.63 15.64 -10.48
C ARG A 891 6.74 16.19 -9.06
N MET A 892 6.34 17.45 -8.85
CA MET A 892 6.33 18.09 -7.53
C MET A 892 5.37 17.37 -6.57
N VAL A 893 4.15 17.04 -7.02
CA VAL A 893 3.16 16.34 -6.21
C VAL A 893 3.61 14.93 -5.85
N ILE A 894 4.22 14.19 -6.78
CA ILE A 894 4.84 12.88 -6.52
C ILE A 894 5.94 13.03 -5.46
N GLY A 895 6.84 14.00 -5.63
CA GLY A 895 7.89 14.27 -4.65
C GLY A 895 7.35 14.65 -3.27
N ARG A 896 6.27 15.45 -3.21
CA ARG A 896 5.58 15.80 -1.96
C ARG A 896 4.89 14.59 -1.33
N ALA A 897 4.30 13.70 -2.13
CA ALA A 897 3.70 12.47 -1.65
C ALA A 897 4.78 11.58 -1.00
N PHE A 898 5.95 11.42 -1.63
CA PHE A 898 7.08 10.74 -1.01
C PHE A 898 7.54 11.43 0.27
N ASN A 899 7.68 12.76 0.27
CA ASN A 899 8.03 13.49 1.49
C ASN A 899 7.01 13.30 2.61
N LYS A 900 5.71 13.15 2.29
CA LYS A 900 4.64 12.87 3.26
C LYS A 900 4.72 11.43 3.78
N GLU A 901 4.93 10.46 2.90
CA GLU A 901 5.05 9.03 3.22
C GLU A 901 6.28 8.76 4.10
N TYR A 902 7.38 9.44 3.81
CA TYR A 902 8.63 9.38 4.56
C TYR A 902 8.77 10.51 5.58
N LYS A 903 7.68 11.20 5.92
CA LYS A 903 7.68 12.29 6.89
C LYS A 903 7.95 11.70 8.26
N GLN A 904 9.15 11.93 8.79
CA GLN A 904 9.44 11.71 10.21
C GLN A 904 8.68 12.80 10.99
N GLU A 905 7.95 12.41 12.04
CA GLU A 905 7.45 13.38 13.01
C GLU A 905 8.67 13.97 13.74
N ILE A 906 9.03 15.21 13.38
CA ILE A 906 10.06 16.01 14.07
C ILE A 906 9.45 16.59 15.33
#